data_AF-A0A4U0GMY9-F1
#
_entry.id   AF-A0A4U0GMY9-F1
#
_cell.length_a   1.000
_cell.length_b   1.000
_cell.length_c   1.000
_cell.angle_alpha   90.00
_cell.angle_beta   90.00
_cell.angle_gamma   90.00
#
_symmetry.space_group_name_H-M   'P 1'
#
loop_
_entity.id
_entity.type
_entity.pdbx_description
1 polymer ?
#
loop_
_entity_poly.entity_id
_entity_poly.type
_entity_poly.pdbx_seq_one_letter_code
_entity_poly.pdbx_strand_id
1 'polypeptide(L)'
;MGVWPTTRVLLLTGAALVVSACGDSAPVESGAGPVVSGPTPTPAPTPLPTHVVPKGEWIIGDAHVHDDHSADGSFFRQAIDQGAIGNVSVADQIAQGERMGLQWMPLTDHRTYDQHYDPLWTSDQLLLIPGEEANGSPHSTVHGAIDTIVQGANPEGAPEFQRLQWSVWDAHSQDASWTIAHPEEGSYDEDHHPTVLASVVGIDNVETWNRGSDPEGEIDYAENRWNAGFRFGIVGGGDNHFRELWLVAGPGMPYTGVLAEDLSERALLDGMRSGRTRINTSELRALSPTVTLQADFQNDGEYEAINGDEVFVPAGTPGRLRIRIEHGTGTQLLLYKSPGRIAGAYKTYVPLGPDMVYQEDIVAEAEPTWYRLEARGPGGIAAINTNDLPVSLLTLLEQVPNQLRAVSAPIFISTGPADPQAEVPIPADQGGDDGAEIALGEIGHYSGFPAVAVADGVTHLVAEAHRPACTQVVYRRMGEGGEPVDLAPASCSARFPKIAARNNDVWVAWQDERASQIPRRPAIYLRHSSDGGRSWGGEIALRVIEGRAERPDIAITASGRPVVVWQEIGAGKAFDVFAQVVGEDAEPANLSAEGKTVQAPMLFDTRSALYPASVWPRVAVSADGRIAVAFQDNRDDIDPLWTGSTAGRGTDPDDWQIRVMRRGDDGAWLAAGVVGDAARADRHPALAWSGDGKMVLAWDSKEMESSGRNLSIQSAVSGDDGVSWSIPEPVALAPEAMSQYPSLAAQSDGSVVSAWYDTRSADWRWRIVTARYAVDIGWSTGDLIESRGINTWPALADGMIAFATTRNAVRLQRDRTQQIAVMRLGD
;
A
#
# COMPACT_ATOMS: atom_id res chain seq x y z
N MET A 1 4.08 10.99 -57.97
CA MET A 1 3.78 10.70 -59.39
C MET A 1 2.58 9.75 -59.44
N GLY A 2 1.55 10.07 -60.26
CA GLY A 2 0.37 9.24 -60.59
C GLY A 2 -0.69 9.15 -59.48
N VAL A 3 -1.84 9.84 -59.43
CA VAL A 3 -2.94 10.22 -60.37
C VAL A 3 -3.98 9.11 -60.62
N TRP A 4 -5.03 9.11 -59.76
CA TRP A 4 -6.51 9.07 -60.00
C TRP A 4 -7.15 7.86 -60.77
N PRO A 5 -8.51 7.63 -60.82
CA PRO A 5 -9.65 8.46 -60.36
C PRO A 5 -10.95 7.73 -59.81
N THR A 6 -11.94 8.54 -59.36
CA THR A 6 -13.42 8.48 -59.66
C THR A 6 -14.34 7.40 -59.01
N THR A 7 -15.62 7.59 -58.59
CA THR A 7 -16.65 8.65 -58.72
C THR A 7 -17.82 8.44 -57.71
N ARG A 8 -18.32 9.59 -57.22
CA ARG A 8 -19.64 10.05 -56.70
C ARG A 8 -20.97 9.22 -56.80
N VAL A 9 -21.73 9.29 -55.69
CA VAL A 9 -23.12 9.84 -55.49
C VAL A 9 -24.36 9.08 -56.04
N LEU A 10 -25.39 8.79 -55.20
CA LEU A 10 -26.69 9.53 -55.09
C LEU A 10 -27.71 8.87 -54.11
N LEU A 11 -28.48 9.77 -53.50
CA LEU A 11 -29.57 9.77 -52.51
C LEU A 11 -30.97 9.16 -52.88
N LEU A 12 -31.77 8.91 -51.82
CA LEU A 12 -33.22 9.20 -51.57
C LEU A 12 -34.34 8.10 -51.65
N THR A 13 -35.04 7.97 -50.49
CA THR A 13 -36.51 7.93 -50.20
C THR A 13 -37.44 6.74 -50.47
N GLY A 14 -38.32 6.46 -49.48
CA GLY A 14 -39.78 6.43 -49.71
C GLY A 14 -40.68 5.39 -48.99
N ALA A 15 -41.26 5.78 -47.84
CA ALA A 15 -42.64 5.61 -47.31
C ALA A 15 -43.53 4.33 -47.50
N ALA A 16 -43.97 3.78 -46.34
CA ALA A 16 -45.32 3.45 -45.81
C ALA A 16 -46.51 2.97 -46.70
N LEU A 17 -47.28 1.94 -46.26
CA LEU A 17 -48.61 2.06 -45.60
C LEU A 17 -49.28 0.70 -45.25
N VAL A 18 -50.24 0.78 -44.33
CA VAL A 18 -51.07 -0.21 -43.59
C VAL A 18 -52.30 -0.71 -44.37
N VAL A 19 -52.79 -1.96 -44.13
CA VAL A 19 -54.23 -2.32 -44.09
C VAL A 19 -54.50 -3.49 -43.11
N SER A 20 -55.64 -3.38 -42.42
CA SER A 20 -56.25 -4.19 -41.34
C SER A 20 -57.35 -5.16 -41.84
N ALA A 21 -57.68 -6.21 -41.07
CA ALA A 21 -59.02 -6.81 -40.79
C ALA A 21 -58.90 -8.30 -40.40
N CYS A 22 -59.80 -9.02 -39.69
CA CYS A 22 -60.82 -8.81 -38.64
C CYS A 22 -61.38 -10.23 -38.31
N GLY A 23 -61.84 -10.45 -37.06
CA GLY A 23 -62.85 -11.44 -36.65
C GLY A 23 -62.37 -12.86 -36.26
N ASP A 24 -62.96 -13.60 -35.32
CA ASP A 24 -64.00 -13.32 -34.32
C ASP A 24 -64.10 -14.50 -33.32
N SER A 25 -64.50 -14.17 -32.08
CA SER A 25 -65.19 -14.99 -31.05
C SER A 25 -64.61 -16.30 -30.45
N ALA A 26 -64.50 -16.26 -29.11
CA ALA A 26 -64.15 -17.28 -28.10
C ALA A 26 -65.30 -18.32 -27.87
N PRO A 27 -65.30 -19.32 -26.92
CA PRO A 27 -64.63 -19.24 -25.60
C PRO A 27 -64.20 -20.55 -24.83
N VAL A 28 -63.51 -20.33 -23.69
CA VAL A 28 -63.36 -21.18 -22.46
C VAL A 28 -62.57 -22.51 -22.64
N GLU A 29 -61.53 -22.91 -21.88
CA GLU A 29 -61.18 -22.75 -20.45
C GLU A 29 -59.68 -23.04 -20.19
N SER A 30 -59.11 -22.33 -19.21
CA SER A 30 -58.01 -22.66 -18.28
C SER A 30 -56.79 -23.52 -18.70
N GLY A 31 -55.59 -22.92 -18.56
CA GLY A 31 -54.40 -23.66 -18.12
C GLY A 31 -53.06 -23.15 -18.66
N ALA A 32 -52.41 -22.25 -17.90
CA ALA A 32 -50.97 -21.93 -17.91
C ALA A 32 -50.28 -21.61 -19.26
N GLY A 33 -50.14 -20.32 -19.56
CA GLY A 33 -49.25 -19.77 -20.59
C GLY A 33 -48.19 -18.82 -19.99
N PRO A 34 -47.13 -18.50 -20.76
CA PRO A 34 -45.86 -17.95 -20.25
C PRO A 34 -45.97 -16.48 -19.84
N VAL A 35 -45.22 -16.12 -18.78
CA VAL A 35 -45.10 -14.74 -18.30
C VAL A 35 -44.32 -13.92 -19.33
N VAL A 36 -45.01 -12.99 -19.98
CA VAL A 36 -44.41 -11.91 -20.77
C VAL A 36 -43.82 -10.90 -19.79
N SER A 37 -42.50 -10.69 -19.86
CA SER A 37 -41.80 -9.64 -19.13
C SER A 37 -42.31 -8.26 -19.57
N GLY A 38 -43.01 -7.56 -18.68
CA GLY A 38 -43.27 -6.14 -18.84
C GLY A 38 -41.96 -5.33 -18.77
N PRO A 39 -41.94 -4.08 -19.26
CA PRO A 39 -40.79 -3.19 -19.06
C PRO A 39 -40.55 -3.04 -17.56
N THR A 40 -39.31 -3.31 -17.14
CA THR A 40 -38.82 -3.11 -15.78
C THR A 40 -39.20 -1.69 -15.33
N PRO A 41 -39.82 -1.50 -14.16
CA PRO A 41 -40.04 -0.16 -13.64
C PRO A 41 -38.68 0.52 -13.54
N THR A 42 -38.56 1.71 -14.13
CA THR A 42 -37.42 2.60 -13.91
C THR A 42 -37.25 2.73 -12.40
N PRO A 43 -36.07 2.45 -11.83
CA PRO A 43 -35.86 2.62 -10.40
C PRO A 43 -36.23 4.06 -10.05
N ALA A 44 -37.00 4.23 -8.97
CA ALA A 44 -37.20 5.54 -8.37
C ALA A 44 -35.82 6.17 -8.15
N PRO A 45 -35.65 7.50 -8.34
CA PRO A 45 -34.38 8.15 -8.08
C PRO A 45 -33.94 7.77 -6.66
N THR A 46 -32.83 7.05 -6.57
CA THR A 46 -32.17 6.77 -5.31
C THR A 46 -31.98 8.12 -4.61
N PRO A 47 -32.41 8.29 -3.35
CA PRO A 47 -32.02 9.47 -2.59
C PRO A 47 -30.51 9.65 -2.73
N LEU A 48 -30.06 10.88 -2.98
CA LEU A 48 -28.63 11.20 -2.98
C LEU A 48 -28.02 10.56 -1.71
N PRO A 49 -26.84 9.92 -1.79
CA PRO A 49 -26.14 9.48 -0.59
C PRO A 49 -26.12 10.67 0.35
N THR A 50 -26.62 10.50 1.57
CA THR A 50 -26.46 11.53 2.60
C THR A 50 -24.97 11.60 2.86
N HIS A 51 -24.28 12.52 2.19
CA HIS A 51 -22.90 12.82 2.53
C HIS A 51 -22.93 13.27 4.01
N VAL A 52 -22.21 12.55 4.86
CA VAL A 52 -22.10 12.91 6.27
C VAL A 52 -20.92 13.86 6.37
N VAL A 53 -21.08 14.95 7.13
CA VAL A 53 -19.99 15.90 7.40
C VAL A 53 -18.72 15.14 7.81
N PRO A 54 -17.60 15.31 7.09
CA PRO A 54 -16.34 14.66 7.40
C PRO A 54 -15.96 14.94 8.86
N LYS A 55 -15.73 13.87 9.62
CA LYS A 55 -15.26 13.95 11.00
C LYS A 55 -13.74 13.94 11.03
N GLY A 56 -13.16 14.52 12.08
CA GLY A 56 -11.74 14.41 12.36
C GLY A 56 -11.07 15.73 12.71
N GLU A 57 -9.78 15.63 12.99
CA GLU A 57 -8.89 16.75 13.24
C GLU A 57 -7.80 16.78 12.19
N TRP A 58 -7.22 17.95 11.99
CA TRP A 58 -6.08 18.12 11.09
C TRP A 58 -4.80 17.70 11.81
N ILE A 59 -4.35 16.49 11.50
CA ILE A 59 -3.13 15.92 12.07
C ILE A 59 -1.95 16.29 11.17
N ILE A 60 -0.95 16.93 11.76
CA ILE A 60 0.17 17.47 10.98
C ILE A 60 1.37 16.52 10.97
N GLY A 61 2.05 16.45 9.84
CA GLY A 61 3.25 15.66 9.64
C GLY A 61 4.02 16.13 8.42
N ASP A 62 4.93 15.28 7.96
CA ASP A 62 5.72 15.47 6.74
C ASP A 62 5.58 14.19 5.91
N ALA A 63 5.38 14.29 4.60
CA ALA A 63 5.18 13.14 3.73
C ALA A 63 6.48 12.65 3.07
N HIS A 64 7.59 13.39 3.17
CA HIS A 64 8.81 13.13 2.42
C HIS A 64 10.05 13.46 3.27
N VAL A 65 10.64 12.44 3.88
CA VAL A 65 11.75 12.57 4.85
C VAL A 65 12.76 11.45 4.63
N HIS A 66 14.01 11.81 4.40
CA HIS A 66 15.13 10.89 4.17
C HIS A 66 16.08 10.82 5.35
N ASP A 67 16.76 9.69 5.55
CA ASP A 67 17.92 9.59 6.42
C ASP A 67 19.06 8.81 5.75
N ASP A 68 20.13 8.49 6.48
CA ASP A 68 21.27 7.80 5.90
C ASP A 68 21.00 6.37 5.39
N HIS A 69 19.80 5.81 5.53
CA HIS A 69 19.46 4.53 4.89
C HIS A 69 19.45 4.62 3.36
N SER A 70 19.15 5.79 2.79
CA SER A 70 19.29 6.05 1.34
C SER A 70 20.71 6.50 0.96
N ALA A 71 21.16 6.20 -0.28
CA ALA A 71 22.52 6.49 -0.76
C ALA A 71 22.95 7.97 -0.67
N ASP A 72 22.00 8.88 -0.67
CA ASP A 72 22.12 10.34 -0.71
C ASP A 72 21.53 11.05 0.51
N GLY A 73 21.16 10.28 1.55
CA GLY A 73 20.56 10.71 2.81
C GLY A 73 21.29 11.75 3.66
N SER A 74 22.49 12.20 3.24
CA SER A 74 23.26 13.23 3.92
C SER A 74 24.15 14.05 3.00
N PHE A 75 24.54 15.25 3.46
CA PHE A 75 25.35 16.20 2.68
C PHE A 75 26.63 15.59 2.11
N PHE A 76 27.41 14.89 2.92
CA PHE A 76 28.65 14.30 2.44
C PHE A 76 28.41 13.20 1.41
N ARG A 77 27.29 12.50 1.52
CA ARG A 77 26.94 11.40 0.63
C ARG A 77 26.40 11.86 -0.72
N GLN A 78 25.60 12.92 -0.71
CA GLN A 78 25.11 13.53 -1.94
C GLN A 78 26.18 14.38 -2.65
N ALA A 79 26.96 15.18 -1.92
CA ALA A 79 27.87 16.17 -2.52
C ALA A 79 29.29 15.66 -2.82
N ILE A 80 29.73 14.57 -2.19
CA ILE A 80 31.10 14.07 -2.32
C ILE A 80 31.13 12.65 -2.91
N ASP A 81 30.54 11.69 -2.21
CA ASP A 81 30.57 10.27 -2.56
C ASP A 81 29.52 9.49 -1.76
N GLN A 82 28.73 8.62 -2.38
CA GLN A 82 27.67 7.85 -1.68
C GLN A 82 28.22 6.96 -0.54
N GLY A 83 29.50 6.62 -0.57
CA GLY A 83 30.24 5.91 0.49
C GLY A 83 30.87 6.81 1.55
N ALA A 84 30.61 8.11 1.54
CA ALA A 84 31.04 9.00 2.61
C ALA A 84 30.32 8.68 3.93
N ILE A 85 30.86 9.21 5.02
CA ILE A 85 30.26 9.10 6.36
C ILE A 85 28.83 9.65 6.35
N GLY A 86 27.94 8.94 7.04
CA GLY A 86 26.59 9.44 7.32
C GLY A 86 26.60 10.39 8.52
N ASN A 87 25.70 11.38 8.51
CA ASN A 87 25.52 12.30 9.64
C ASN A 87 24.06 12.59 10.03
N VAL A 88 23.10 11.90 9.41
CA VAL A 88 21.66 11.98 9.62
C VAL A 88 21.11 10.59 9.94
N SER A 89 21.00 10.25 11.23
CA SER A 89 20.39 8.97 11.63
C SER A 89 18.86 9.05 11.65
N VAL A 90 18.20 7.88 11.68
CA VAL A 90 16.76 7.74 11.98
C VAL A 90 16.34 8.58 13.20
N ALA A 91 17.12 8.51 14.29
CA ALA A 91 16.84 9.26 15.51
C ALA A 91 16.99 10.78 15.34
N ASP A 92 17.90 11.23 14.47
CA ASP A 92 18.10 12.65 14.19
C ASP A 92 16.87 13.24 13.48
N GLN A 93 16.33 12.55 12.46
CA GLN A 93 15.12 13.00 11.77
C GLN A 93 13.89 12.95 12.68
N ILE A 94 13.71 11.88 13.44
CA ILE A 94 12.61 11.78 14.43
C ILE A 94 12.68 12.93 15.43
N ALA A 95 13.86 13.18 16.00
CA ALA A 95 14.05 14.28 16.96
C ALA A 95 13.80 15.66 16.33
N GLN A 96 14.10 15.82 15.04
CA GLN A 96 13.79 17.06 14.32
C GLN A 96 12.29 17.21 14.08
N GLY A 97 11.58 16.13 13.67
CA GLY A 97 10.12 16.12 13.58
C GLY A 97 9.44 16.47 14.91
N GLU A 98 9.93 15.92 16.02
CA GLU A 98 9.46 16.26 17.37
C GLU A 98 9.67 17.74 17.72
N ARG A 99 10.83 18.31 17.39
CA ARG A 99 11.13 19.75 17.60
C ARG A 99 10.21 20.65 16.79
N MET A 100 9.83 20.21 15.60
CA MET A 100 8.86 20.90 14.74
C MET A 100 7.41 20.69 15.19
N GLY A 101 7.20 19.81 16.17
CA GLY A 101 5.90 19.49 16.74
C GLY A 101 5.00 18.72 15.80
N LEU A 102 5.58 17.96 14.87
CA LEU A 102 4.83 17.01 14.03
C LEU A 102 4.10 16.00 14.93
N GLN A 103 3.07 15.37 14.39
CA GLN A 103 2.30 14.32 15.08
C GLN A 103 2.48 12.97 14.39
N TRP A 104 2.80 12.96 13.10
CA TRP A 104 3.15 11.77 12.34
C TRP A 104 4.31 12.04 11.40
N MET A 105 5.07 10.99 11.09
CA MET A 105 6.19 11.08 10.16
C MET A 105 6.52 9.68 9.60
N PRO A 106 6.67 9.53 8.27
CA PRO A 106 7.32 8.40 7.63
C PRO A 106 8.83 8.61 7.56
N LEU A 107 9.56 7.58 7.19
CA LEU A 107 10.91 7.69 6.64
C LEU A 107 10.86 7.08 5.26
N THR A 108 11.11 7.89 4.23
CA THR A 108 10.87 7.57 2.82
C THR A 108 12.19 7.40 2.09
N ASP A 109 13.13 6.64 2.65
CA ASP A 109 14.41 6.40 2.02
C ASP A 109 14.28 5.71 0.65
N HIS A 110 15.20 6.05 -0.26
CA HIS A 110 15.20 5.56 -1.64
C HIS A 110 15.25 4.03 -1.72
N ARG A 111 14.16 3.45 -2.25
CA ARG A 111 14.05 2.04 -2.68
C ARG A 111 14.41 1.02 -1.61
N THR A 112 14.20 1.38 -0.34
CA THR A 112 14.42 0.50 0.81
C THR A 112 13.31 0.60 1.85
N TYR A 113 13.12 -0.50 2.56
CA TYR A 113 12.23 -0.61 3.72
C TYR A 113 13.02 -0.88 5.02
N ASP A 114 14.35 -0.96 4.95
CA ASP A 114 15.21 -1.43 6.03
C ASP A 114 15.28 -0.48 7.24
N GLN A 115 15.00 0.81 7.04
CA GLN A 115 14.93 1.83 8.08
C GLN A 115 13.92 1.49 9.19
N HIS A 116 12.89 0.69 8.89
CA HIS A 116 11.90 0.25 9.89
C HIS A 116 12.43 -0.90 10.77
N TYR A 117 13.52 -1.54 10.36
CA TYR A 117 14.20 -2.57 11.13
C TYR A 117 15.33 -2.00 12.01
N ASP A 118 15.65 -0.71 11.87
CA ASP A 118 16.61 -0.03 12.73
C ASP A 118 16.06 0.11 14.17
N PRO A 119 16.84 -0.21 15.22
CA PRO A 119 16.43 -0.04 16.62
C PRO A 119 16.14 1.40 17.04
N LEU A 120 16.59 2.39 16.27
CA LEU A 120 16.32 3.81 16.46
C LEU A 120 14.97 4.25 15.91
N TRP A 121 14.26 3.41 15.13
CA TRP A 121 12.92 3.70 14.62
C TRP A 121 11.88 3.60 15.75
N THR A 122 11.85 4.61 16.62
CA THR A 122 10.95 4.71 17.78
C THR A 122 10.78 6.16 18.22
N SER A 123 9.59 6.52 18.70
CA SER A 123 9.31 7.83 19.29
C SER A 123 8.19 7.72 20.32
N ASP A 124 8.33 8.43 21.45
CA ASP A 124 7.28 8.57 22.46
C ASP A 124 6.33 9.75 22.15
N GLN A 125 6.54 10.47 21.05
CA GLN A 125 5.83 11.70 20.70
C GLN A 125 5.22 11.68 19.28
N LEU A 126 5.85 10.96 18.34
CA LEU A 126 5.42 10.86 16.95
C LEU A 126 4.80 9.50 16.67
N LEU A 127 3.67 9.53 15.94
CA LEU A 127 3.19 8.35 15.23
C LEU A 127 4.09 8.10 14.02
N LEU A 128 5.01 7.16 14.17
CA LEU A 128 5.83 6.71 13.06
C LEU A 128 4.98 5.77 12.18
N ILE A 129 4.90 6.05 10.89
CA ILE A 129 4.27 5.17 9.90
C ILE A 129 5.35 4.66 8.95
N PRO A 130 5.23 3.44 8.40
CA PRO A 130 6.17 3.00 7.38
C PRO A 130 6.18 3.92 6.16
N GLY A 131 7.36 4.14 5.58
CA GLY A 131 7.56 4.97 4.39
C GLY A 131 8.56 4.34 3.42
N GLU A 132 8.50 4.71 2.16
CA GLU A 132 9.52 4.38 1.15
C GLU A 132 9.47 5.45 0.07
N GLU A 133 10.60 5.89 -0.49
CA GLU A 133 10.60 6.52 -1.81
C GLU A 133 10.92 5.45 -2.86
N ALA A 134 9.85 4.92 -3.43
CA ALA A 134 9.88 3.82 -4.37
C ALA A 134 10.26 4.29 -5.79
N ASN A 135 10.64 3.30 -6.62
CA ASN A 135 11.02 3.43 -8.03
C ASN A 135 12.35 4.14 -8.31
N GLY A 136 12.91 3.87 -9.50
CA GLY A 136 14.04 4.61 -10.06
C GLY A 136 13.63 5.89 -10.80
N SER A 137 12.47 5.87 -11.46
CA SER A 137 11.86 7.04 -12.10
C SER A 137 10.40 6.73 -12.52
N PRO A 138 9.45 7.68 -12.34
CA PRO A 138 9.60 8.84 -11.45
C PRO A 138 9.70 8.33 -10.02
N HIS A 139 10.30 9.12 -9.13
CA HIS A 139 10.24 8.78 -7.72
C HIS A 139 8.81 8.91 -7.16
N SER A 140 8.51 8.15 -6.11
CA SER A 140 7.18 8.16 -5.51
C SER A 140 7.27 7.77 -4.04
N THR A 141 6.67 8.56 -3.15
CA THR A 141 6.59 8.18 -1.74
C THR A 141 5.40 7.27 -1.49
N VAL A 142 5.64 6.21 -0.71
CA VAL A 142 4.63 5.21 -0.34
C VAL A 142 4.48 5.24 1.18
N HIS A 143 3.26 5.47 1.66
CA HIS A 143 2.99 5.58 3.10
C HIS A 143 2.17 4.37 3.58
N GLY A 144 2.62 3.73 4.66
CA GLY A 144 1.93 2.60 5.28
C GLY A 144 2.05 1.27 4.52
N ALA A 145 3.00 1.15 3.60
CA ALA A 145 3.35 -0.14 3.01
C ALA A 145 3.80 -1.11 4.09
N ILE A 146 3.60 -2.40 3.82
CA ILE A 146 3.94 -3.47 4.75
C ILE A 146 5.28 -4.13 4.39
N ASP A 147 5.84 -3.81 3.23
CA ASP A 147 7.16 -4.20 2.72
C ASP A 147 7.54 -3.27 1.56
N THR A 148 8.74 -3.43 1.00
CA THR A 148 9.22 -2.68 -0.17
C THR A 148 8.31 -2.83 -1.39
N ILE A 149 8.01 -1.73 -2.08
CA ILE A 149 7.35 -1.75 -3.39
C ILE A 149 8.39 -1.92 -4.49
N VAL A 150 8.42 -3.10 -5.11
CA VAL A 150 9.42 -3.38 -6.15
C VAL A 150 9.02 -2.84 -7.52
N GLN A 151 9.88 -1.99 -8.08
CA GLN A 151 9.81 -1.62 -9.49
C GLN A 151 10.42 -2.72 -10.37
N GLY A 152 9.56 -3.45 -11.09
CA GLY A 152 9.97 -4.44 -12.09
C GLY A 152 10.68 -3.84 -13.31
N ALA A 153 11.25 -4.71 -14.13
CA ALA A 153 11.79 -4.32 -15.43
C ALA A 153 10.65 -3.90 -16.37
N ASN A 154 10.87 -2.89 -17.20
CA ASN A 154 9.90 -2.53 -18.24
C ASN A 154 9.92 -3.59 -19.35
N PRO A 155 8.79 -4.20 -19.71
CA PRO A 155 8.77 -5.18 -20.81
C PRO A 155 9.22 -4.56 -22.14
N GLU A 156 9.84 -5.37 -23.00
CA GLU A 156 10.27 -4.89 -24.32
C GLU A 156 9.06 -4.39 -25.14
N GLY A 157 9.12 -3.14 -25.60
CA GLY A 157 8.06 -2.53 -26.40
C GLY A 157 6.81 -2.09 -25.63
N ALA A 158 6.76 -2.30 -24.30
CA ALA A 158 5.71 -1.77 -23.44
C ALA A 158 5.87 -0.26 -23.20
N PRO A 159 4.76 0.47 -23.00
CA PRO A 159 4.84 1.86 -22.57
C PRO A 159 5.48 1.94 -21.18
N GLU A 160 6.34 2.94 -20.97
CA GLU A 160 7.22 3.01 -19.80
C GLU A 160 6.46 3.01 -18.46
N PHE A 161 5.26 3.58 -18.42
CA PHE A 161 4.45 3.64 -17.21
C PHE A 161 3.85 2.29 -16.80
N GLN A 162 3.96 1.22 -17.61
CA GLN A 162 3.44 -0.10 -17.24
C GLN A 162 4.06 -0.58 -15.93
N ARG A 163 5.38 -0.45 -15.77
CA ARG A 163 6.07 -0.83 -14.51
C ARG A 163 5.61 0.02 -13.33
N LEU A 164 5.33 1.30 -13.55
CA LEU A 164 4.82 2.22 -12.54
C LEU A 164 3.38 1.84 -12.14
N GLN A 165 2.56 1.43 -13.09
CA GLN A 165 1.20 0.96 -12.84
C GLN A 165 1.18 -0.31 -11.99
N TRP A 166 2.16 -1.22 -12.18
CA TRP A 166 2.35 -2.37 -11.31
C TRP A 166 2.67 -1.99 -9.87
N SER A 167 3.57 -1.01 -9.66
CA SER A 167 3.91 -0.49 -8.34
C SER A 167 2.69 0.12 -7.62
N VAL A 168 1.87 0.90 -8.33
CA VAL A 168 0.63 1.46 -7.76
C VAL A 168 -0.32 0.36 -7.31
N TRP A 169 -0.52 -0.67 -8.15
CA TRP A 169 -1.39 -1.79 -7.80
C TRP A 169 -0.83 -2.63 -6.64
N ASP A 170 0.48 -2.82 -6.56
CA ASP A 170 1.10 -3.54 -5.45
C ASP A 170 0.96 -2.77 -4.13
N ALA A 171 1.22 -1.45 -4.15
CA ALA A 171 1.02 -0.57 -3.00
C ALA A 171 -0.43 -0.58 -2.50
N HIS A 172 -1.42 -0.50 -3.39
CA HIS A 172 -2.83 -0.61 -2.99
C HIS A 172 -3.20 -2.00 -2.49
N SER A 173 -2.57 -3.05 -3.01
CA SER A 173 -2.78 -4.40 -2.50
C SER A 173 -2.37 -4.54 -1.03
N GLN A 174 -1.40 -3.73 -0.59
CA GLN A 174 -0.92 -3.62 0.80
C GLN A 174 -1.76 -2.65 1.65
N ASP A 175 -2.76 -2.01 1.06
CA ASP A 175 -3.49 -0.88 1.63
C ASP A 175 -2.59 0.33 1.96
N ALA A 176 -1.52 0.56 1.18
CA ALA A 176 -0.68 1.74 1.29
C ALA A 176 -1.29 2.95 0.55
N SER A 177 -0.77 4.15 0.82
CA SER A 177 -1.02 5.37 0.05
C SER A 177 0.11 5.61 -0.94
N TRP A 178 -0.21 5.74 -2.23
CA TRP A 178 0.77 6.06 -3.27
C TRP A 178 0.81 7.55 -3.59
N THR A 179 1.99 8.15 -3.52
CA THR A 179 2.22 9.57 -3.83
C THR A 179 3.27 9.71 -4.93
N ILE A 180 2.98 10.45 -6.00
CA ILE A 180 4.04 10.87 -6.93
C ILE A 180 4.85 11.99 -6.28
N ALA A 181 6.16 11.77 -6.07
CA ALA A 181 7.09 12.77 -5.55
C ALA A 181 7.54 13.69 -6.70
N HIS A 182 7.73 14.98 -6.40
CA HIS A 182 8.25 16.03 -7.31
C HIS A 182 8.03 15.71 -8.82
N PRO A 183 6.76 15.66 -9.29
CA PRO A 183 6.36 15.14 -10.60
C PRO A 183 7.01 15.79 -11.82
N GLU A 184 7.52 17.01 -11.69
CA GLU A 184 8.34 17.74 -12.66
C GLU A 184 9.66 17.02 -12.98
N GLU A 185 10.10 16.09 -12.14
CA GLU A 185 11.23 15.20 -12.42
C GLU A 185 10.77 13.88 -13.05
N GLY A 186 10.15 13.98 -14.23
CA GLY A 186 9.92 12.83 -15.13
C GLY A 186 8.47 12.59 -15.55
N SER A 187 7.50 13.04 -14.76
CA SER A 187 6.07 12.96 -15.13
C SER A 187 5.55 14.21 -15.86
N TYR A 188 6.25 15.33 -15.73
CA TYR A 188 5.94 16.60 -16.37
C TYR A 188 7.23 17.19 -16.96
N ASP A 189 7.26 17.49 -18.25
CA ASP A 189 8.47 17.99 -18.90
C ASP A 189 8.71 19.50 -18.69
N GLU A 190 9.89 19.98 -19.08
CA GLU A 190 10.29 21.40 -19.00
C GLU A 190 9.34 22.34 -19.77
N ASP A 191 8.59 21.82 -20.75
CA ASP A 191 7.59 22.57 -21.53
C ASP A 191 6.20 22.56 -20.87
N HIS A 192 6.09 22.01 -19.66
CA HIS A 192 4.87 21.85 -18.87
C HIS A 192 3.84 20.96 -19.59
N HIS A 193 4.29 19.83 -20.14
CA HIS A 193 3.44 18.79 -20.70
C HIS A 193 3.59 17.45 -19.95
N PRO A 194 2.49 16.70 -19.75
CA PRO A 194 2.57 15.35 -19.19
C PRO A 194 3.37 14.41 -20.09
N THR A 195 4.30 13.66 -19.50
CA THR A 195 5.03 12.59 -20.20
C THR A 195 4.20 11.30 -20.22
N VAL A 196 4.72 10.23 -20.83
CA VAL A 196 4.07 8.91 -20.78
C VAL A 196 3.92 8.39 -19.35
N LEU A 197 4.81 8.77 -18.43
CA LEU A 197 4.76 8.36 -17.01
C LEU A 197 3.54 8.96 -16.28
N ALA A 198 3.02 10.09 -16.75
CA ALA A 198 1.80 10.70 -16.22
C ALA A 198 0.52 9.90 -16.52
N SER A 199 0.58 8.87 -17.37
CA SER A 199 -0.57 8.01 -17.71
C SER A 199 -0.97 7.04 -16.59
N VAL A 200 -0.19 6.93 -15.52
CA VAL A 200 -0.52 6.07 -14.37
C VAL A 200 -1.82 6.48 -13.69
N VAL A 201 -2.69 5.51 -13.40
CA VAL A 201 -4.00 5.71 -12.79
C VAL A 201 -4.04 5.09 -11.40
N GLY A 202 -4.77 5.74 -10.48
CA GLY A 202 -5.01 5.24 -9.14
C GLY A 202 -4.23 5.97 -8.04
N ILE A 203 -3.35 6.90 -8.41
CA ILE A 203 -2.57 7.73 -7.47
C ILE A 203 -3.46 8.32 -6.36
N ASP A 204 -3.01 8.25 -5.11
CA ASP A 204 -3.75 8.79 -3.97
C ASP A 204 -3.45 10.28 -3.75
N ASN A 205 -2.16 10.66 -3.88
CA ASN A 205 -1.67 12.02 -3.72
C ASN A 205 -0.57 12.39 -4.71
N VAL A 206 -0.34 13.68 -4.88
CA VAL A 206 0.83 14.22 -5.58
C VAL A 206 1.55 15.17 -4.64
N GLU A 207 2.87 15.10 -4.60
CA GLU A 207 3.66 16.13 -3.95
C GLU A 207 3.56 17.42 -4.75
N THR A 208 2.86 18.41 -4.19
CA THR A 208 2.67 19.74 -4.83
C THR A 208 3.39 20.86 -4.10
N TRP A 209 4.14 20.49 -3.06
CA TRP A 209 5.06 21.40 -2.43
C TRP A 209 6.23 20.63 -1.84
N ASN A 210 7.19 20.28 -2.69
CA ASN A 210 8.49 19.83 -2.29
C ASN A 210 9.38 21.04 -1.94
N ARG A 211 10.06 21.01 -0.78
CA ARG A 211 10.96 22.11 -0.39
C ARG A 211 12.25 22.15 -1.20
N GLY A 212 12.73 20.98 -1.61
CA GLY A 212 13.94 20.76 -2.40
C GLY A 212 13.79 20.97 -3.90
N SER A 213 12.57 21.22 -4.43
CA SER A 213 12.33 21.31 -5.88
C SER A 213 11.50 22.55 -6.33
N ASP A 214 10.52 22.40 -7.24
CA ASP A 214 9.72 23.48 -7.84
C ASP A 214 8.20 23.35 -7.58
N PRO A 215 7.67 23.93 -6.49
CA PRO A 215 6.25 23.88 -6.18
C PRO A 215 5.36 24.55 -7.24
N GLU A 216 5.90 25.43 -8.09
CA GLU A 216 5.09 25.99 -9.17
C GLU A 216 4.85 24.94 -10.27
N GLY A 217 5.88 24.25 -10.76
CA GLY A 217 5.75 23.14 -11.71
C GLY A 217 4.88 21.99 -11.18
N GLU A 218 5.06 21.63 -9.91
CA GLU A 218 4.29 20.55 -9.27
C GLU A 218 2.78 20.84 -9.22
N ILE A 219 2.40 22.09 -8.87
CA ILE A 219 1.00 22.52 -8.88
C ILE A 219 0.45 22.54 -10.33
N ASP A 220 1.26 22.92 -11.33
CA ASP A 220 0.83 22.92 -12.74
C ASP A 220 0.53 21.49 -13.21
N TYR A 221 1.36 20.52 -12.85
CA TYR A 221 1.09 19.10 -13.09
C TYR A 221 -0.23 18.67 -12.44
N ALA A 222 -0.44 18.99 -11.16
CA ALA A 222 -1.65 18.60 -10.44
C ALA A 222 -2.91 19.16 -11.10
N GLU A 223 -2.94 20.45 -11.43
CA GLU A 223 -4.07 21.08 -12.12
C GLU A 223 -4.30 20.48 -13.51
N ASN A 224 -3.24 20.19 -14.26
CA ASN A 224 -3.33 19.51 -15.55
C ASN A 224 -4.02 18.15 -15.43
N ARG A 225 -3.58 17.29 -14.49
CA ARG A 225 -4.19 15.96 -14.31
C ARG A 225 -5.62 16.05 -13.77
N TRP A 226 -5.92 16.97 -12.86
CA TRP A 226 -7.31 17.17 -12.40
C TRP A 226 -8.26 17.58 -13.52
N ASN A 227 -7.79 18.44 -14.44
CA ASN A 227 -8.52 18.80 -15.66
C ASN A 227 -8.75 17.59 -16.58
N ALA A 228 -7.84 16.62 -16.58
CA ALA A 228 -7.94 15.36 -17.32
C ALA A 228 -8.72 14.26 -16.58
N GLY A 229 -9.42 14.57 -15.48
CA GLY A 229 -10.27 13.60 -14.78
C GLY A 229 -9.57 12.74 -13.71
N PHE A 230 -8.29 12.98 -13.42
CA PHE A 230 -7.57 12.31 -12.34
C PHE A 230 -8.05 12.81 -10.97
N ARG A 231 -8.08 11.93 -9.97
CA ARG A 231 -8.63 12.19 -8.64
C ARG A 231 -7.63 11.77 -7.56
N PHE A 232 -6.87 12.75 -7.08
CA PHE A 232 -5.88 12.60 -6.01
C PHE A 232 -5.84 13.86 -5.14
N GLY A 233 -5.33 13.72 -3.91
CA GLY A 233 -5.03 14.82 -3.01
C GLY A 233 -3.62 15.38 -3.22
N ILE A 234 -3.18 16.24 -2.31
CA ILE A 234 -1.84 16.83 -2.37
C ILE A 234 -1.06 16.57 -1.08
N VAL A 235 0.26 16.44 -1.18
CA VAL A 235 1.12 16.46 0.01
C VAL A 235 2.31 17.38 -0.24
N GLY A 236 2.97 17.78 0.84
CA GLY A 236 4.25 18.44 0.78
C GLY A 236 5.20 17.78 1.75
N GLY A 237 6.48 17.94 1.50
CA GLY A 237 7.50 17.39 2.35
C GLY A 237 8.80 18.17 2.32
N GLY A 238 9.58 17.95 3.36
CA GLY A 238 10.86 18.61 3.55
C GLY A 238 11.90 18.17 2.52
N ASP A 239 11.86 16.90 2.11
CA ASP A 239 12.76 16.28 1.11
C ASP A 239 14.19 16.82 1.19
N ASN A 240 14.72 16.82 2.40
CA ASN A 240 16.00 17.44 2.71
C ASN A 240 16.93 16.43 3.38
N HIS A 241 17.95 16.05 2.62
CA HIS A 241 19.06 15.23 3.04
C HIS A 241 20.01 15.95 4.01
N PHE A 242 19.97 17.28 4.12
CA PHE A 242 21.02 18.05 4.80
C PHE A 242 20.54 18.60 6.13
N ARG A 243 21.00 17.99 7.23
CA ARG A 243 20.78 18.56 8.57
C ARG A 243 21.34 19.96 8.73
N GLU A 244 22.34 20.33 7.95
CA GLU A 244 22.95 21.65 7.90
C GLU A 244 21.95 22.74 7.44
N LEU A 245 20.88 22.36 6.74
CA LEU A 245 19.84 23.25 6.25
C LEU A 245 18.61 23.34 7.16
N TRP A 246 18.51 22.58 8.26
CA TRP A 246 17.31 22.50 9.12
C TRP A 246 16.77 23.81 9.69
N LEU A 247 17.55 24.89 9.65
CA LEU A 247 17.05 26.23 9.98
C LEU A 247 16.07 26.78 8.94
N VAL A 248 16.10 26.29 7.70
CA VAL A 248 15.35 26.83 6.55
C VAL A 248 14.73 25.76 5.64
N ALA A 249 15.18 24.51 5.74
CA ALA A 249 14.64 23.34 5.02
C ALA A 249 14.90 22.08 5.87
N GLY A 250 13.92 21.21 6.08
CA GLY A 250 14.02 20.04 6.95
C GLY A 250 12.65 19.44 7.24
N PRO A 251 12.56 18.36 8.03
CA PRO A 251 11.29 17.74 8.38
C PRO A 251 10.27 18.77 8.88
N GLY A 252 9.08 18.77 8.29
CA GLY A 252 7.99 19.69 8.57
C GLY A 252 8.11 21.04 7.88
N MET A 253 8.96 21.22 6.87
CA MET A 253 9.13 22.47 6.13
C MET A 253 9.02 22.28 4.60
N PRO A 254 7.81 22.24 4.00
CA PRO A 254 6.50 22.47 4.61
C PRO A 254 5.97 21.26 5.39
N TYR A 255 4.86 21.45 6.11
CA TYR A 255 4.14 20.33 6.73
C TYR A 255 2.85 20.02 5.98
N THR A 256 2.49 18.74 5.97
CA THR A 256 1.23 18.22 5.46
C THR A 256 0.25 18.04 6.62
N GLY A 257 -0.93 18.66 6.51
CA GLY A 257 -2.08 18.33 7.36
C GLY A 257 -2.94 17.27 6.69
N VAL A 258 -3.28 16.21 7.43
CA VAL A 258 -4.22 15.16 7.01
C VAL A 258 -5.44 15.22 7.92
N LEU A 259 -6.65 15.24 7.34
CA LEU A 259 -7.87 15.13 8.14
C LEU A 259 -8.10 13.66 8.51
N ALA A 260 -8.03 13.35 9.80
CA ALA A 260 -8.18 11.99 10.32
C ALA A 260 -9.06 11.96 11.57
N GLU A 261 -9.82 10.88 11.77
CA GLU A 261 -10.76 10.74 12.89
C GLU A 261 -10.06 10.64 14.25
N ASP A 262 -8.88 10.03 14.27
CA ASP A 262 -8.00 9.94 15.43
C ASP A 262 -6.52 9.89 14.99
N LEU A 263 -5.61 9.95 15.97
CA LEU A 263 -4.17 9.78 15.75
C LEU A 263 -3.84 8.29 15.72
N SER A 264 -4.20 7.62 14.63
CA SER A 264 -3.82 6.25 14.30
C SER A 264 -3.29 6.16 12.87
N GLU A 265 -2.47 5.14 12.58
CA GLU A 265 -1.97 4.91 11.23
C GLU A 265 -3.12 4.71 10.23
N ARG A 266 -4.13 3.93 10.62
CA ARG A 266 -5.31 3.63 9.80
C ARG A 266 -6.06 4.90 9.42
N ALA A 267 -6.33 5.79 10.39
CA ALA A 267 -7.05 7.04 10.13
C ALA A 267 -6.24 8.01 9.25
N LEU A 268 -4.92 8.09 9.44
CA LEU A 268 -4.05 8.91 8.59
C LEU A 268 -4.05 8.41 7.14
N LEU A 269 -3.85 7.11 6.93
CA LEU A 269 -3.86 6.52 5.60
C LEU A 269 -5.24 6.67 4.92
N ASP A 270 -6.34 6.56 5.67
CA ASP A 270 -7.69 6.83 5.13
C ASP A 270 -7.85 8.29 4.67
N GLY A 271 -7.35 9.24 5.46
CA GLY A 271 -7.33 10.66 5.10
C GLY A 271 -6.49 10.95 3.85
N MET A 272 -5.27 10.40 3.80
CA MET A 272 -4.36 10.53 2.64
C MET A 272 -5.00 9.96 1.36
N ARG A 273 -5.58 8.77 1.41
CA ARG A 273 -6.15 8.09 0.23
C ARG A 273 -7.47 8.68 -0.24
N SER A 274 -8.15 9.40 0.65
CA SER A 274 -9.26 10.27 0.30
C SER A 274 -8.80 11.63 -0.24
N GLY A 275 -7.49 11.91 -0.20
CA GLY A 275 -6.89 13.19 -0.57
C GLY A 275 -7.27 14.34 0.35
N ARG A 276 -7.70 14.04 1.59
CA ARG A 276 -8.16 15.03 2.57
C ARG A 276 -6.97 15.70 3.24
N THR A 277 -6.24 16.44 2.43
CA THR A 277 -4.94 16.99 2.76
C THR A 277 -4.85 18.48 2.47
N ARG A 278 -3.93 19.13 3.17
CA ARG A 278 -3.53 20.52 2.94
C ARG A 278 -2.06 20.68 3.29
N ILE A 279 -1.41 21.67 2.69
CA ILE A 279 0.01 21.93 2.90
C ILE A 279 0.19 23.35 3.39
N ASN A 280 1.12 23.52 4.31
CA ASN A 280 1.36 24.78 5.00
C ASN A 280 2.86 25.01 5.22
N THR A 281 3.25 26.27 5.13
CA THR A 281 4.58 26.73 5.57
C THR A 281 4.80 26.55 7.08
N SER A 282 6.07 26.51 7.50
CA SER A 282 6.50 26.18 8.86
C SER A 282 7.26 27.28 9.60
N GLU A 283 7.62 28.38 8.94
CA GLU A 283 8.63 29.33 9.45
C GLU A 283 8.25 30.02 10.76
N LEU A 284 6.97 29.97 11.16
CA LEU A 284 6.46 30.22 12.53
C LEU A 284 5.11 29.49 12.65
N ARG A 285 5.09 28.17 12.89
CA ARG A 285 3.87 27.32 12.83
C ARG A 285 2.61 27.93 13.45
N ALA A 286 2.71 28.52 14.64
CA ALA A 286 1.57 29.13 15.34
C ALA A 286 0.95 30.35 14.62
N LEU A 287 1.63 30.88 13.61
CA LEU A 287 1.23 32.01 12.78
C LEU A 287 1.17 31.65 11.29
N SER A 288 1.40 30.38 10.94
CA SER A 288 1.37 29.93 9.56
C SER A 288 -0.06 29.98 9.01
N PRO A 289 -0.28 30.65 7.87
CA PRO A 289 -1.58 30.67 7.23
C PRO A 289 -2.07 29.26 6.97
N THR A 290 -3.34 29.02 7.25
CA THR A 290 -3.97 27.72 7.04
C THR A 290 -5.28 27.88 6.30
N VAL A 291 -5.46 27.11 5.23
CA VAL A 291 -6.65 27.18 4.39
C VAL A 291 -7.51 25.92 4.55
N THR A 292 -8.83 26.10 4.51
CA THR A 292 -9.79 24.98 4.47
C THR A 292 -10.90 25.33 3.50
N LEU A 293 -11.19 24.42 2.59
CA LEU A 293 -12.28 24.53 1.64
C LEU A 293 -13.35 23.50 2.01
N GLN A 294 -14.60 23.94 2.09
CA GLN A 294 -15.76 23.08 2.30
C GLN A 294 -16.86 23.42 1.30
N ALA A 295 -17.75 22.47 0.99
CA ALA A 295 -18.91 22.69 0.15
C ALA A 295 -20.20 22.13 0.76
N ASP A 296 -21.31 22.84 0.53
CA ASP A 296 -22.68 22.47 0.88
C ASP A 296 -23.50 22.48 -0.42
N PHE A 297 -24.01 21.31 -0.84
CA PHE A 297 -24.90 21.17 -2.00
C PHE A 297 -26.34 20.82 -1.61
N GLN A 298 -26.62 20.65 -0.31
CA GLN A 298 -27.96 20.37 0.21
C GLN A 298 -28.66 21.67 0.66
N ASN A 299 -27.89 22.74 0.83
CA ASN A 299 -28.29 24.07 1.26
C ASN A 299 -29.05 24.02 2.61
N ASP A 300 -28.57 23.19 3.52
CA ASP A 300 -29.08 23.08 4.89
C ASP A 300 -28.15 23.76 5.92
N GLY A 301 -26.97 24.23 5.49
CA GLY A 301 -25.99 24.93 6.30
C GLY A 301 -24.93 24.03 6.94
N GLU A 302 -25.07 22.71 6.81
CA GLU A 302 -24.00 21.75 7.03
C GLU A 302 -23.13 21.66 5.76
N TYR A 303 -21.86 21.29 5.92
CA TYR A 303 -20.90 21.27 4.80
C TYR A 303 -20.34 19.87 4.67
N GLU A 304 -20.96 19.06 3.82
CA GLU A 304 -20.72 17.63 3.74
C GLU A 304 -19.49 17.24 2.91
N ALA A 305 -18.86 18.22 2.26
CA ALA A 305 -17.62 18.02 1.52
C ALA A 305 -16.50 18.93 2.05
N ILE A 306 -15.29 18.38 2.10
CA ILE A 306 -14.06 19.09 2.43
C ILE A 306 -13.00 18.81 1.35
N ASN A 307 -11.95 19.64 1.28
CA ASN A 307 -10.80 19.43 0.40
C ASN A 307 -10.42 17.92 0.27
N GLY A 308 -10.23 17.45 -0.95
CA GLY A 308 -10.00 16.03 -1.28
C GLY A 308 -11.25 15.29 -1.77
N ASP A 309 -12.44 15.66 -1.26
CA ASP A 309 -13.67 14.94 -1.53
C ASP A 309 -14.16 15.08 -2.98
N GLU A 310 -14.85 14.04 -3.44
CA GLU A 310 -15.67 14.06 -4.64
C GLU A 310 -17.16 14.22 -4.28
N VAL A 311 -17.82 15.17 -4.93
CA VAL A 311 -19.24 15.45 -4.80
C VAL A 311 -19.94 15.14 -6.11
N PHE A 312 -20.92 14.23 -6.04
CA PHE A 312 -21.72 13.82 -7.19
C PHE A 312 -23.14 14.38 -7.10
N VAL A 313 -23.43 15.42 -7.88
CA VAL A 313 -24.73 16.11 -7.91
C VAL A 313 -25.14 16.43 -9.36
N PRO A 314 -26.45 16.47 -9.68
CA PRO A 314 -26.90 16.83 -11.02
C PRO A 314 -26.40 18.21 -11.47
N ALA A 315 -26.14 18.37 -12.76
CA ALA A 315 -25.80 19.67 -13.33
C ALA A 315 -26.93 20.69 -13.08
N GLY A 316 -26.56 21.92 -12.76
CA GLY A 316 -27.48 22.97 -12.34
C GLY A 316 -27.82 22.99 -10.85
N THR A 317 -27.34 22.00 -10.06
CA THR A 317 -27.54 22.00 -8.60
C THR A 317 -26.79 23.18 -7.97
N PRO A 318 -27.46 24.10 -7.26
CA PRO A 318 -26.80 25.16 -6.53
C PRO A 318 -25.97 24.58 -5.38
N GLY A 319 -24.79 25.14 -5.14
CA GLY A 319 -23.96 24.81 -3.99
C GLY A 319 -23.35 26.07 -3.39
N ARG A 320 -22.81 25.95 -2.18
CA ARG A 320 -22.11 27.02 -1.50
C ARG A 320 -20.76 26.54 -1.01
N LEU A 321 -19.71 27.25 -1.40
CA LEU A 321 -18.37 27.07 -0.85
C LEU A 321 -18.23 27.85 0.45
N ARG A 322 -17.56 27.27 1.45
CA ARG A 322 -17.04 27.96 2.63
C ARG A 322 -15.53 27.90 2.59
N ILE A 323 -14.94 29.09 2.56
CA ILE A 323 -13.52 29.31 2.39
C ILE A 323 -13.02 29.87 3.71
N ARG A 324 -12.24 29.10 4.45
CA ARG A 324 -11.64 29.54 5.72
C ARG A 324 -10.15 29.76 5.51
N ILE A 325 -9.66 30.87 6.05
CA ILE A 325 -8.24 31.08 6.28
C ILE A 325 -8.03 31.43 7.74
N GLU A 326 -7.09 30.74 8.38
CA GLU A 326 -6.60 31.00 9.74
C GLU A 326 -5.19 31.58 9.64
N HIS A 327 -4.83 32.49 10.55
CA HIS A 327 -3.57 33.24 10.52
C HIS A 327 -3.23 33.91 9.15
N GLY A 328 -4.23 34.34 8.39
CA GLY A 328 -4.07 34.84 7.02
C GLY A 328 -3.63 36.30 6.86
N THR A 329 -3.34 37.03 7.95
CA THR A 329 -3.03 38.47 7.87
C THR A 329 -1.82 38.74 6.98
N GLY A 330 -1.96 39.65 6.02
CA GLY A 330 -0.89 40.00 5.08
C GLY A 330 -0.74 39.06 3.89
N THR A 331 -1.58 38.01 3.80
CA THR A 331 -1.63 37.15 2.62
C THR A 331 -2.68 37.61 1.61
N GLN A 332 -2.59 37.07 0.40
CA GLN A 332 -3.64 37.02 -0.59
C GLN A 332 -4.14 35.58 -0.66
N LEU A 333 -5.45 35.39 -0.49
CA LEU A 333 -6.11 34.11 -0.62
C LEU A 333 -6.76 34.01 -2.00
N LEU A 334 -6.41 32.97 -2.73
CA LEU A 334 -6.81 32.73 -4.11
C LEU A 334 -7.68 31.48 -4.15
N LEU A 335 -8.90 31.62 -4.67
CA LEU A 335 -9.75 30.49 -5.02
C LEU A 335 -9.57 30.24 -6.51
N TYR A 336 -9.02 29.07 -6.86
CA TYR A 336 -8.95 28.62 -8.24
C TYR A 336 -10.11 27.68 -8.55
N LYS A 337 -10.54 27.70 -9.80
CA LYS A 337 -11.49 26.78 -10.39
C LYS A 337 -10.85 26.21 -11.65
N SER A 338 -11.12 24.94 -11.98
CA SER A 338 -10.78 24.35 -13.28
C SER A 338 -11.03 25.34 -14.44
N PRO A 339 -10.05 25.63 -15.33
CA PRO A 339 -8.82 24.87 -15.54
C PRO A 339 -7.61 25.25 -14.66
N GLY A 340 -7.80 26.05 -13.61
CA GLY A 340 -6.74 26.40 -12.65
C GLY A 340 -6.06 27.72 -12.92
N ARG A 341 -4.77 27.84 -12.57
CA ARG A 341 -3.98 29.08 -12.65
C ARG A 341 -3.92 29.65 -14.06
N ILE A 342 -3.98 28.81 -15.09
CA ILE A 342 -3.99 29.25 -16.49
C ILE A 342 -5.19 30.14 -16.85
N ALA A 343 -6.31 30.01 -16.14
CA ALA A 343 -7.48 30.88 -16.29
C ALA A 343 -7.45 32.10 -15.35
N GLY A 344 -6.45 32.19 -14.47
CA GLY A 344 -6.40 33.14 -13.36
C GLY A 344 -7.30 32.71 -12.18
N ALA A 345 -7.15 33.41 -11.05
CA ALA A 345 -7.96 33.14 -9.87
C ALA A 345 -9.45 33.41 -10.14
N TYR A 346 -10.31 32.46 -9.77
CA TYR A 346 -11.76 32.62 -9.84
C TYR A 346 -12.24 33.73 -8.89
N LYS A 347 -11.66 33.75 -7.68
CA LYS A 347 -11.82 34.83 -6.69
C LYS A 347 -10.51 35.09 -5.96
N THR A 348 -10.36 36.33 -5.50
CA THR A 348 -9.22 36.77 -4.71
C THR A 348 -9.74 37.51 -3.47
N TYR A 349 -9.21 37.14 -2.31
CA TYR A 349 -9.50 37.78 -1.03
C TYR A 349 -8.22 38.31 -0.40
N VAL A 350 -8.36 39.42 0.33
CA VAL A 350 -7.32 39.95 1.20
C VAL A 350 -7.86 39.85 2.62
N PRO A 351 -7.36 38.91 3.45
CA PRO A 351 -7.79 38.75 4.82
C PRO A 351 -7.56 40.05 5.61
N LEU A 352 -8.64 40.59 6.16
CA LEU A 352 -8.61 41.82 6.97
C LEU A 352 -8.30 41.53 8.46
N GLY A 353 -8.26 40.26 8.84
CA GLY A 353 -7.88 39.76 10.16
C GLY A 353 -7.18 38.41 10.04
N PRO A 354 -6.72 37.83 11.16
CA PRO A 354 -6.03 36.54 11.17
C PRO A 354 -6.96 35.42 10.71
N ASP A 355 -8.21 35.40 11.19
CA ASP A 355 -9.16 34.34 10.87
C ASP A 355 -10.35 34.93 10.12
N MET A 356 -10.53 34.46 8.89
CA MET A 356 -11.57 34.93 8.00
C MET A 356 -12.34 33.76 7.40
N VAL A 357 -13.65 33.95 7.23
CA VAL A 357 -14.52 33.03 6.52
C VAL A 357 -15.21 33.79 5.39
N TYR A 358 -15.07 33.27 4.17
CA TYR A 358 -15.77 33.74 2.98
C TYR A 358 -16.74 32.67 2.49
N GLN A 359 -17.76 33.10 1.76
CA GLN A 359 -18.72 32.20 1.12
C GLN A 359 -18.87 32.59 -0.34
N GLU A 360 -18.95 31.60 -1.21
CA GLU A 360 -19.22 31.79 -2.63
C GLU A 360 -20.32 30.83 -3.07
N ASP A 361 -21.37 31.37 -3.67
CA ASP A 361 -22.40 30.56 -4.30
C ASP A 361 -21.88 30.07 -5.66
N ILE A 362 -22.04 28.77 -5.91
CA ILE A 362 -21.64 28.09 -7.15
C ILE A 362 -22.80 27.27 -7.70
N VAL A 363 -22.65 26.77 -8.92
CA VAL A 363 -23.61 25.86 -9.54
C VAL A 363 -22.83 24.70 -10.13
N ALA A 364 -23.24 23.46 -9.84
CA ALA A 364 -22.63 22.28 -10.42
C ALA A 364 -22.76 22.31 -11.95
N GLU A 365 -21.67 22.12 -12.66
CA GLU A 365 -21.64 22.15 -14.12
C GLU A 365 -21.90 20.77 -14.73
N ALA A 366 -22.17 20.73 -16.04
CA ALA A 366 -22.32 19.47 -16.75
C ALA A 366 -20.98 18.74 -16.87
N GLU A 367 -19.91 19.49 -17.12
CA GLU A 367 -18.53 18.99 -17.11
C GLU A 367 -18.00 18.94 -15.68
N PRO A 368 -17.13 17.96 -15.35
CA PRO A 368 -16.46 17.92 -14.06
C PRO A 368 -15.68 19.21 -13.78
N THR A 369 -15.87 19.75 -12.58
CA THR A 369 -15.16 20.94 -12.10
C THR A 369 -14.45 20.64 -10.79
N TRP A 370 -13.43 21.44 -10.48
CA TRP A 370 -12.76 21.38 -9.19
C TRP A 370 -12.45 22.78 -8.69
N TYR A 371 -12.35 22.92 -7.37
CA TYR A 371 -11.99 24.16 -6.69
C TYR A 371 -10.91 23.91 -5.65
N ARG A 372 -9.87 24.75 -5.60
CA ARG A 372 -8.82 24.67 -4.57
C ARG A 372 -8.43 26.05 -4.04
N LEU A 373 -7.79 26.07 -2.88
CA LEU A 373 -7.29 27.29 -2.26
C LEU A 373 -5.78 27.37 -2.33
N GLU A 374 -5.28 28.60 -2.46
CA GLU A 374 -3.87 28.94 -2.38
C GLU A 374 -3.71 30.26 -1.63
N ALA A 375 -2.82 30.31 -0.65
CA ALA A 375 -2.45 31.53 0.05
C ALA A 375 -1.03 31.93 -0.34
N ARG A 376 -0.87 33.17 -0.82
CA ARG A 376 0.43 33.76 -1.11
C ARG A 376 0.67 35.01 -0.28
N GLY A 377 1.92 35.30 0.04
CA GLY A 377 2.25 36.52 0.78
C GLY A 377 3.70 36.57 1.23
N PRO A 378 4.05 37.55 2.07
CA PRO A 378 5.40 37.67 2.57
C PRO A 378 5.79 36.49 3.46
N GLY A 379 7.00 35.97 3.32
CA GLY A 379 7.48 34.86 4.14
C GLY A 379 8.83 34.30 3.71
N GLY A 380 9.24 33.20 4.34
CA GLY A 380 10.36 32.41 3.85
C GLY A 380 10.07 31.88 2.45
N ILE A 381 11.15 31.62 1.71
CA ILE A 381 11.12 31.18 0.32
C ILE A 381 10.44 29.82 0.27
N ALA A 382 9.55 29.57 -0.68
CA ALA A 382 8.74 28.36 -0.74
C ALA A 382 9.58 27.11 -1.02
N ALA A 383 10.63 27.23 -1.84
CA ALA A 383 11.53 26.15 -2.19
C ALA A 383 12.99 26.61 -2.32
N ILE A 384 13.92 25.70 -2.07
CA ILE A 384 15.36 25.86 -2.22
C ILE A 384 15.82 24.65 -3.01
N ASN A 385 16.04 24.82 -4.32
CA ASN A 385 16.56 23.73 -5.14
C ASN A 385 17.95 23.32 -4.62
N THR A 386 18.04 22.11 -4.06
CA THR A 386 19.27 21.60 -3.43
C THR A 386 20.34 21.25 -4.47
N ASN A 387 19.95 20.93 -5.70
CA ASN A 387 20.84 20.70 -6.84
C ASN A 387 21.57 21.98 -7.30
N ASP A 388 21.00 23.15 -7.00
CA ASP A 388 21.55 24.46 -7.38
C ASP A 388 22.49 25.08 -6.33
N LEU A 389 22.88 24.31 -5.30
CA LEU A 389 23.81 24.80 -4.28
C LEU A 389 25.25 24.91 -4.81
N PRO A 390 26.00 26.00 -4.47
CA PRO A 390 25.65 27.03 -3.49
C PRO A 390 24.83 28.20 -4.07
N VAL A 391 23.65 28.45 -3.48
CA VAL A 391 22.79 29.59 -3.81
C VAL A 391 23.27 30.85 -3.07
N SER A 392 23.28 32.00 -3.74
CA SER A 392 23.65 33.29 -3.12
C SER A 392 22.61 33.75 -2.09
N LEU A 393 23.06 34.11 -0.89
CA LEU A 393 22.22 34.70 0.17
C LEU A 393 21.51 36.00 -0.26
N LEU A 394 22.05 36.70 -1.28
CA LEU A 394 21.47 37.94 -1.82
C LEU A 394 20.30 37.67 -2.78
N THR A 395 20.32 36.60 -3.58
CA THR A 395 19.18 36.22 -4.43
C THR A 395 18.02 35.65 -3.63
N LEU A 396 18.31 35.01 -2.49
CA LEU A 396 17.32 34.53 -1.52
C LEU A 396 16.49 35.69 -0.89
N LEU A 397 17.07 36.88 -0.75
CA LEU A 397 16.40 38.05 -0.16
C LEU A 397 15.48 38.82 -1.13
N GLU A 398 15.59 38.59 -2.45
CA GLU A 398 14.81 39.31 -3.47
C GLU A 398 13.39 38.74 -3.68
N GLN A 399 13.10 37.53 -3.19
CA GLN A 399 11.85 36.80 -3.44
C GLN A 399 10.80 36.89 -2.31
N VAL A 400 11.06 37.64 -1.23
CA VAL A 400 10.27 37.63 0.01
C VAL A 400 8.77 37.98 -0.10
N PRO A 401 8.26 38.89 -0.98
CA PRO A 401 6.91 39.44 -0.80
C PRO A 401 5.74 38.57 -1.31
N ASN A 402 5.98 37.57 -2.18
CA ASN A 402 4.93 36.77 -2.81
C ASN A 402 5.27 35.27 -2.84
N GLN A 403 5.45 34.70 -1.65
CA GLN A 403 5.76 33.28 -1.47
C GLN A 403 4.50 32.46 -1.26
N LEU A 404 4.52 31.20 -1.70
CA LEU A 404 3.50 30.21 -1.36
C LEU A 404 3.49 30.00 0.16
N ARG A 405 2.32 30.08 0.79
CA ARG A 405 2.16 29.98 2.25
C ARG A 405 1.27 28.82 2.67
N ALA A 406 0.25 28.51 1.87
CA ALA A 406 -0.63 27.36 2.06
C ALA A 406 -1.30 26.96 0.75
N VAL A 407 -1.61 25.67 0.60
CA VAL A 407 -2.40 25.14 -0.52
C VAL A 407 -3.32 24.02 0.00
N SER A 408 -4.54 23.92 -0.53
CA SER A 408 -5.47 22.84 -0.21
C SER A 408 -5.58 21.84 -1.35
N ALA A 409 -5.86 20.57 -1.04
CA ALA A 409 -6.43 19.67 -2.03
C ALA A 409 -7.75 20.26 -2.59
N PRO A 410 -8.13 19.92 -3.83
CA PRO A 410 -9.37 20.42 -4.42
C PRO A 410 -10.61 19.72 -3.86
N ILE A 411 -11.77 20.38 -3.91
CA ILE A 411 -13.07 19.67 -3.92
C ILE A 411 -13.45 19.44 -5.38
N PHE A 412 -13.76 18.18 -5.74
CA PHE A 412 -14.20 17.81 -7.07
C PHE A 412 -15.73 17.76 -7.12
N ILE A 413 -16.34 18.36 -8.14
CA ILE A 413 -17.79 18.41 -8.33
C ILE A 413 -18.12 17.93 -9.73
N SER A 414 -19.00 16.94 -9.83
CA SER A 414 -19.40 16.34 -11.11
C SER A 414 -20.77 15.65 -11.01
N THR A 415 -21.31 15.20 -12.13
CA THR A 415 -22.59 14.46 -12.17
C THR A 415 -22.45 12.98 -11.88
N GLY A 416 -21.23 12.46 -11.88
CA GLY A 416 -20.86 11.08 -11.58
C GLY A 416 -19.33 10.94 -11.59
N PRO A 417 -18.80 9.73 -11.31
CA PRO A 417 -17.36 9.48 -11.28
C PRO A 417 -16.69 9.93 -12.59
N ALA A 418 -15.55 10.61 -12.47
CA ALA A 418 -14.77 11.02 -13.63
C ALA A 418 -13.82 9.92 -14.09
N ASP A 419 -13.77 9.70 -15.41
CA ASP A 419 -12.83 8.79 -16.04
C ASP A 419 -11.53 9.53 -16.38
N PRO A 420 -10.37 9.02 -15.90
CA PRO A 420 -9.09 9.65 -16.19
C PRO A 420 -8.74 9.52 -17.68
N GLN A 421 -8.38 10.64 -18.30
CA GLN A 421 -7.96 10.70 -19.71
C GLN A 421 -6.44 10.59 -19.79
N ALA A 422 -5.91 9.39 -19.59
CA ALA A 422 -4.49 9.09 -19.75
C ALA A 422 -4.03 9.19 -21.21
N GLU A 423 -2.79 9.61 -21.43
CA GLU A 423 -2.13 9.71 -22.74
C GLU A 423 -2.04 8.32 -23.40
N VAL A 424 -1.75 7.31 -22.58
CA VAL A 424 -1.79 5.90 -22.96
C VAL A 424 -2.75 5.17 -22.01
N PRO A 425 -3.84 4.56 -22.52
CA PRO A 425 -4.80 3.87 -21.67
C PRO A 425 -4.25 2.53 -21.16
N ILE A 426 -4.67 2.16 -19.96
CA ILE A 426 -4.46 0.81 -19.41
C ILE A 426 -5.34 -0.18 -20.19
N PRO A 427 -4.83 -1.37 -20.56
CA PRO A 427 -5.64 -2.42 -21.18
C PRO A 427 -6.87 -2.78 -20.35
N ALA A 428 -7.97 -3.04 -21.05
CA ALA A 428 -9.17 -3.56 -20.43
C ALA A 428 -8.88 -4.88 -19.70
N ASP A 429 -9.55 -5.09 -18.56
CA ASP A 429 -9.46 -6.33 -17.81
C ASP A 429 -9.93 -7.52 -18.67
N GLN A 430 -9.05 -8.49 -18.85
CA GLN A 430 -9.30 -9.71 -19.63
C GLN A 430 -9.71 -10.90 -18.75
N GLY A 431 -9.77 -10.71 -17.43
CA GLY A 431 -10.07 -11.77 -16.49
C GLY A 431 -11.52 -12.27 -16.61
N GLY A 432 -11.68 -13.57 -16.51
CA GLY A 432 -12.95 -14.28 -16.63
C GLY A 432 -13.56 -14.65 -15.29
N ASP A 433 -14.60 -15.49 -15.39
CA ASP A 433 -15.14 -16.22 -14.24
C ASP A 433 -14.22 -17.41 -13.94
N ASP A 434 -13.58 -17.37 -12.78
CA ASP A 434 -12.66 -18.38 -12.26
C ASP A 434 -13.36 -19.39 -11.33
N GLY A 435 -14.67 -19.23 -11.12
CA GLY A 435 -15.44 -20.05 -10.18
C GLY A 435 -15.16 -19.73 -8.71
N ALA A 436 -14.41 -18.67 -8.40
CA ALA A 436 -14.13 -18.27 -7.02
C ALA A 436 -15.31 -17.51 -6.41
N GLU A 437 -15.62 -17.82 -5.15
CA GLU A 437 -16.67 -17.14 -4.39
C GLU A 437 -16.08 -16.03 -3.50
N ILE A 438 -16.75 -14.89 -3.41
CA ILE A 438 -16.39 -13.84 -2.45
C ILE A 438 -16.77 -14.31 -1.05
N ALA A 439 -15.76 -14.47 -0.20
CA ALA A 439 -15.88 -14.99 1.15
C ALA A 439 -15.82 -13.91 2.23
N LEU A 440 -15.04 -12.84 2.06
CA LEU A 440 -14.93 -11.72 3.01
C LEU A 440 -14.78 -10.38 2.28
N GLY A 441 -15.13 -9.29 2.96
CA GLY A 441 -14.97 -7.91 2.47
C GLY A 441 -16.22 -7.31 1.84
N GLU A 442 -16.27 -5.98 1.80
CA GLU A 442 -17.40 -5.18 1.33
C GLU A 442 -16.95 -4.26 0.17
N ILE A 443 -17.88 -3.91 -0.72
CA ILE A 443 -17.60 -2.92 -1.77
C ILE A 443 -17.32 -1.56 -1.10
N GLY A 444 -16.29 -0.87 -1.59
CA GLY A 444 -15.83 0.41 -1.05
C GLY A 444 -14.93 0.30 0.17
N HIS A 445 -14.53 -0.92 0.57
CA HIS A 445 -13.66 -1.18 1.71
C HIS A 445 -12.55 -2.17 1.37
N TYR A 446 -11.44 -2.05 2.10
CA TYR A 446 -10.31 -2.96 1.96
C TYR A 446 -10.49 -4.20 2.84
N SER A 447 -10.17 -5.36 2.27
CA SER A 447 -9.91 -6.61 2.99
C SER A 447 -8.73 -7.32 2.33
N GLY A 448 -7.82 -7.84 3.12
CA GLY A 448 -6.54 -8.34 2.63
C GLY A 448 -5.87 -9.33 3.55
N PHE A 449 -4.70 -9.79 3.14
CA PHE A 449 -3.85 -10.73 3.89
C PHE A 449 -4.62 -11.97 4.39
N PRO A 450 -5.30 -12.72 3.50
CA PRO A 450 -6.05 -13.89 3.93
C PRO A 450 -5.11 -14.99 4.43
N ALA A 451 -5.64 -15.83 5.31
CA ALA A 451 -5.06 -17.13 5.64
C ALA A 451 -6.17 -18.18 5.69
N VAL A 452 -5.87 -19.40 5.24
CA VAL A 452 -6.84 -20.49 5.11
C VAL A 452 -6.30 -21.77 5.73
N ALA A 453 -7.17 -22.52 6.39
CA ALA A 453 -6.88 -23.86 6.90
C ALA A 453 -8.05 -24.81 6.59
N VAL A 454 -7.76 -26.09 6.39
CA VAL A 454 -8.78 -27.12 6.18
C VAL A 454 -8.63 -28.20 7.24
N ALA A 455 -9.71 -28.49 7.95
CA ALA A 455 -9.77 -29.57 8.94
C ALA A 455 -11.13 -30.28 8.86
N ASP A 456 -11.13 -31.61 8.81
CA ASP A 456 -12.34 -32.44 8.73
C ASP A 456 -13.33 -32.02 7.62
N GLY A 457 -12.80 -31.58 6.47
CA GLY A 457 -13.58 -31.11 5.32
C GLY A 457 -14.21 -29.72 5.49
N VAL A 458 -13.85 -28.99 6.55
CA VAL A 458 -14.28 -27.62 6.80
C VAL A 458 -13.15 -26.67 6.41
N THR A 459 -13.47 -25.67 5.59
CA THR A 459 -12.54 -24.57 5.28
C THR A 459 -12.73 -23.43 6.27
N HIS A 460 -11.64 -23.01 6.89
CA HIS A 460 -11.56 -21.92 7.84
C HIS A 460 -10.78 -20.78 7.21
N LEU A 461 -11.38 -19.59 7.17
CA LEU A 461 -10.79 -18.40 6.54
C LEU A 461 -10.65 -17.29 7.58
N VAL A 462 -9.50 -16.63 7.60
CA VAL A 462 -9.29 -15.35 8.30
C VAL A 462 -8.73 -14.31 7.34
N ALA A 463 -9.02 -13.04 7.58
CA ALA A 463 -8.45 -11.91 6.84
C ALA A 463 -8.49 -10.63 7.67
N GLU A 464 -7.74 -9.62 7.23
CA GLU A 464 -7.96 -8.25 7.69
C GLU A 464 -9.21 -7.67 7.02
N ALA A 465 -9.97 -6.88 7.77
CA ALA A 465 -11.04 -6.03 7.26
C ALA A 465 -10.86 -4.61 7.80
N HIS A 466 -10.82 -3.63 6.91
CA HIS A 466 -10.55 -2.24 7.27
C HIS A 466 -11.86 -1.44 7.23
N ARG A 467 -12.08 -0.69 8.32
CA ARG A 467 -13.15 0.28 8.53
C ARG A 467 -12.51 1.66 8.76
N PRO A 468 -13.27 2.76 8.66
CA PRO A 468 -12.74 4.07 9.01
C PRO A 468 -12.04 4.05 10.38
N ALA A 469 -10.76 4.43 10.41
CA ALA A 469 -9.92 4.45 11.61
C ALA A 469 -9.78 3.12 12.38
N CYS A 470 -10.18 1.98 11.80
CA CYS A 470 -10.16 0.70 12.49
C CYS A 470 -9.77 -0.48 11.57
N THR A 471 -8.80 -1.27 12.00
CA THR A 471 -8.48 -2.57 11.38
C THR A 471 -8.92 -3.72 12.29
N GLN A 472 -9.67 -4.65 11.72
CA GLN A 472 -10.21 -5.83 12.39
C GLN A 472 -9.64 -7.10 11.79
N VAL A 473 -9.55 -8.16 12.61
CA VAL A 473 -9.30 -9.53 12.14
C VAL A 473 -10.62 -10.27 12.13
N VAL A 474 -11.07 -10.68 10.94
CA VAL A 474 -12.36 -11.35 10.76
C VAL A 474 -12.18 -12.81 10.39
N TYR A 475 -13.06 -13.66 10.90
CA TYR A 475 -13.09 -15.10 10.66
C TYR A 475 -14.38 -15.53 9.97
N ARG A 476 -14.26 -16.46 9.02
CA ARG A 476 -15.39 -17.17 8.40
C ARG A 476 -15.16 -18.67 8.37
N ARG A 477 -16.17 -19.39 8.82
CA ARG A 477 -16.32 -20.83 8.60
C ARG A 477 -17.06 -21.04 7.28
N MET A 478 -16.41 -21.59 6.27
CA MET A 478 -17.02 -21.76 4.95
C MET A 478 -18.13 -22.82 4.99
N GLY A 479 -19.16 -22.63 4.14
CA GLY A 479 -20.33 -23.51 4.06
C GLY A 479 -21.41 -23.28 5.13
N GLU A 480 -21.18 -22.39 6.11
CA GLU A 480 -22.20 -21.92 7.05
C GLU A 480 -22.61 -20.47 6.71
N GLY A 481 -23.92 -20.18 6.81
CA GLY A 481 -24.45 -18.83 6.65
C GLY A 481 -24.27 -17.99 7.92
N GLY A 482 -24.20 -16.66 7.78
CA GLY A 482 -24.03 -15.72 8.88
C GLY A 482 -22.98 -14.65 8.59
N GLU A 483 -22.92 -13.65 9.46
CA GLU A 483 -21.90 -12.60 9.42
C GLU A 483 -20.54 -13.13 9.87
N PRO A 484 -19.42 -12.64 9.28
CA PRO A 484 -18.09 -12.94 9.78
C PRO A 484 -17.92 -12.56 11.25
N VAL A 485 -17.09 -13.32 11.97
CA VAL A 485 -16.80 -13.08 13.39
C VAL A 485 -15.58 -12.19 13.52
N ASP A 486 -15.72 -11.04 14.19
CA ASP A 486 -14.56 -10.26 14.64
C ASP A 486 -13.84 -11.00 15.77
N LEU A 487 -12.59 -11.38 15.51
CA LEU A 487 -11.75 -12.11 16.45
C LEU A 487 -11.06 -11.20 17.47
N ALA A 488 -10.99 -9.89 17.21
CA ALA A 488 -10.34 -8.90 18.06
C ALA A 488 -11.23 -7.68 18.35
N PRO A 489 -12.48 -7.85 18.85
CA PRO A 489 -13.47 -6.76 18.95
C PRO A 489 -13.12 -5.67 19.95
N ALA A 490 -12.06 -5.84 20.74
CA ALA A 490 -11.52 -4.85 21.66
C ALA A 490 -10.41 -3.99 21.06
N SER A 491 -10.05 -4.19 19.78
CA SER A 491 -8.99 -3.49 19.09
C SER A 491 -9.44 -2.91 17.76
N CYS A 492 -8.74 -1.86 17.32
CA CYS A 492 -8.83 -1.26 16.00
C CYS A 492 -7.48 -1.24 15.26
N SER A 493 -6.52 -2.04 15.71
CA SER A 493 -5.19 -2.17 15.12
C SER A 493 -4.71 -3.62 15.01
N ALA A 494 -5.65 -4.58 15.03
CA ALA A 494 -5.35 -6.01 14.85
C ALA A 494 -5.03 -6.31 13.38
N ARG A 495 -3.87 -6.89 13.08
CA ARG A 495 -3.36 -7.11 11.71
C ARG A 495 -2.62 -8.45 11.54
N PHE A 496 -2.38 -8.81 10.28
CA PHE A 496 -1.66 -9.99 9.80
C PHE A 496 -2.11 -11.31 10.44
N PRO A 497 -3.40 -11.69 10.29
CA PRO A 497 -3.91 -12.91 10.89
C PRO A 497 -3.37 -14.16 10.19
N LYS A 498 -3.09 -15.19 10.97
CA LYS A 498 -2.74 -16.54 10.50
C LYS A 498 -3.60 -17.58 11.21
N ILE A 499 -3.88 -18.69 10.53
CA ILE A 499 -4.79 -19.72 11.02
C ILE A 499 -4.18 -21.11 10.83
N ALA A 500 -4.36 -21.96 11.85
CA ALA A 500 -4.08 -23.38 11.75
C ALA A 500 -5.27 -24.17 12.35
N ALA A 501 -5.63 -25.27 11.71
CA ALA A 501 -6.73 -26.12 12.15
C ALA A 501 -6.36 -27.60 12.08
N ARG A 502 -6.82 -28.37 13.07
CA ARG A 502 -6.73 -29.84 13.09
C ARG A 502 -7.87 -30.40 13.92
N ASN A 503 -8.59 -31.37 13.37
CA ASN A 503 -9.82 -31.86 13.97
C ASN A 503 -10.78 -30.68 14.28
N ASN A 504 -11.27 -30.56 15.52
CA ASN A 504 -12.08 -29.43 15.97
C ASN A 504 -11.28 -28.24 16.50
N ASP A 505 -9.95 -28.35 16.63
CA ASP A 505 -9.11 -27.27 17.15
C ASP A 505 -8.79 -26.29 16.02
N VAL A 506 -9.18 -25.04 16.21
CA VAL A 506 -8.88 -23.92 15.30
C VAL A 506 -8.17 -22.84 16.12
N TRP A 507 -6.96 -22.49 15.71
CA TRP A 507 -6.15 -21.44 16.31
C TRP A 507 -5.93 -20.33 15.33
N VAL A 508 -6.10 -19.09 15.80
CA VAL A 508 -5.78 -17.89 15.04
C VAL A 508 -4.78 -17.05 15.81
N ALA A 509 -3.73 -16.61 15.14
CA ALA A 509 -2.74 -15.68 15.65
C ALA A 509 -2.82 -14.36 14.87
N TRP A 510 -2.60 -13.23 15.55
CA TRP A 510 -2.49 -11.92 14.90
C TRP A 510 -1.55 -11.01 15.71
N GLN A 511 -1.08 -9.93 15.09
CA GLN A 511 -0.42 -8.85 15.81
C GLN A 511 -1.40 -7.73 16.12
N ASP A 512 -1.19 -7.01 17.21
CA ASP A 512 -2.12 -5.96 17.66
C ASP A 512 -1.39 -4.87 18.43
N GLU A 513 -1.69 -3.60 18.10
CA GLU A 513 -1.10 -2.41 18.74
C GLU A 513 -2.06 -1.72 19.70
N ARG A 514 -3.10 -2.41 20.19
CA ARG A 514 -4.04 -1.89 21.19
C ARG A 514 -3.38 -1.30 22.44
N ALA A 515 -2.14 -1.70 22.74
CA ALA A 515 -1.38 -1.19 23.85
C ALA A 515 -0.87 0.24 23.58
N SER A 516 -0.26 0.48 22.41
CA SER A 516 0.13 1.81 21.93
C SER A 516 0.64 1.77 20.48
N GLN A 517 0.36 2.84 19.73
CA GLN A 517 1.07 3.19 18.48
C GLN A 517 2.10 4.33 18.69
N ILE A 518 2.19 4.91 19.88
CA ILE A 518 3.16 5.96 20.25
C ILE A 518 3.70 5.70 21.68
N PRO A 519 4.90 5.12 21.85
CA PRO A 519 5.67 4.43 20.81
C PRO A 519 4.92 3.19 20.32
N ARG A 520 5.30 2.68 19.15
CA ARG A 520 4.69 1.46 18.59
C ARG A 520 5.01 0.24 19.44
N ARG A 521 3.96 -0.48 19.87
CA ARG A 521 4.04 -1.68 20.72
C ARG A 521 3.17 -2.82 20.18
N PRO A 522 3.40 -3.30 18.94
CA PRO A 522 2.72 -4.48 18.45
C PRO A 522 3.06 -5.69 19.33
N ALA A 523 2.02 -6.46 19.63
CA ALA A 523 2.09 -7.66 20.46
C ALA A 523 1.38 -8.82 19.75
N ILE A 524 1.79 -10.05 20.06
CA ILE A 524 1.19 -11.26 19.46
C ILE A 524 0.05 -11.75 20.34
N TYR A 525 -1.11 -11.95 19.72
CA TYR A 525 -2.31 -12.48 20.35
C TYR A 525 -2.77 -13.77 19.66
N LEU A 526 -3.44 -14.62 20.44
CA LEU A 526 -4.06 -15.86 19.97
C LEU A 526 -5.53 -15.92 20.35
N ARG A 527 -6.30 -16.68 19.58
CA ARG A 527 -7.64 -17.13 19.97
C ARG A 527 -7.87 -18.55 19.51
N HIS A 528 -8.59 -19.31 20.34
CA HIS A 528 -8.84 -20.72 20.14
C HIS A 528 -10.33 -21.02 20.06
N SER A 529 -10.67 -21.92 19.15
CA SER A 529 -11.94 -22.62 19.09
C SER A 529 -11.69 -24.12 19.21
N SER A 530 -12.49 -24.78 20.06
CA SER A 530 -12.43 -26.24 20.30
C SER A 530 -13.60 -27.01 19.67
N ASP A 531 -14.45 -26.32 18.90
CA ASP A 531 -15.69 -26.85 18.32
C ASP A 531 -15.77 -26.65 16.79
N GLY A 532 -14.60 -26.56 16.14
CA GLY A 532 -14.48 -26.37 14.70
C GLY A 532 -14.90 -24.98 14.27
N GLY A 533 -14.55 -23.96 15.05
CA GLY A 533 -14.77 -22.54 14.74
C GLY A 533 -16.21 -22.08 14.88
N ARG A 534 -17.03 -22.72 15.72
CA ARG A 534 -18.42 -22.32 16.00
C ARG A 534 -18.51 -21.37 17.18
N SER A 535 -17.63 -21.52 18.16
CA SER A 535 -17.45 -20.60 19.26
C SER A 535 -15.97 -20.37 19.55
N TRP A 536 -15.67 -19.21 20.13
CA TRP A 536 -14.30 -18.77 20.41
C TRP A 536 -14.10 -18.51 21.90
N GLY A 537 -12.96 -18.97 22.43
CA GLY A 537 -12.50 -18.62 23.76
C GLY A 537 -12.12 -17.14 23.89
N GLY A 538 -11.53 -16.79 25.03
CA GLY A 538 -10.94 -15.47 25.25
C GLY A 538 -9.68 -15.25 24.41
N GLU A 539 -9.34 -13.98 24.16
CA GLU A 539 -8.05 -13.60 23.59
C GLU A 539 -6.92 -13.95 24.56
N ILE A 540 -5.81 -14.45 24.03
CA ILE A 540 -4.60 -14.80 24.78
C ILE A 540 -3.49 -13.88 24.30
N ALA A 541 -2.97 -13.02 25.17
CA ALA A 541 -1.76 -12.26 24.88
C ALA A 541 -0.55 -13.20 25.00
N LEU A 542 -0.01 -13.64 23.85
CA LEU A 542 1.12 -14.56 23.81
C LEU A 542 2.43 -13.83 24.11
N ARG A 543 2.64 -12.68 23.45
CA ARG A 543 3.89 -11.93 23.55
C ARG A 543 3.62 -10.43 23.64
N VAL A 544 3.96 -9.84 24.77
CA VAL A 544 3.88 -8.38 25.04
C VAL A 544 5.22 -7.92 25.58
N ILE A 545 5.83 -6.92 24.94
CA ILE A 545 7.15 -6.41 25.28
C ILE A 545 7.23 -4.88 25.20
N GLU A 546 8.28 -4.31 25.81
CA GLU A 546 8.73 -2.95 25.55
C GLU A 546 9.58 -2.95 24.25
N GLY A 547 8.89 -2.97 23.12
CA GLY A 547 9.46 -3.14 21.78
C GLY A 547 8.37 -3.57 20.80
N ARG A 548 8.74 -4.18 19.68
CA ARG A 548 7.80 -4.67 18.67
C ARG A 548 7.88 -6.20 18.58
N ALA A 549 6.75 -6.89 18.74
CA ALA A 549 6.58 -8.30 18.36
C ALA A 549 5.50 -8.37 17.28
N GLU A 550 5.88 -8.82 16.09
CA GLU A 550 5.12 -8.61 14.86
C GLU A 550 5.24 -9.80 13.89
N ARG A 551 4.40 -9.80 12.84
CA ARG A 551 4.36 -10.81 11.77
C ARG A 551 4.30 -12.26 12.28
N PRO A 552 3.25 -12.64 13.03
CA PRO A 552 3.13 -14.00 13.49
C PRO A 552 2.88 -14.97 12.32
N ASP A 553 3.36 -16.20 12.47
CA ASP A 553 2.89 -17.37 11.72
C ASP A 553 2.56 -18.52 12.68
N ILE A 554 1.66 -19.41 12.26
CA ILE A 554 1.14 -20.47 13.13
C ILE A 554 0.98 -21.79 12.38
N ALA A 555 1.41 -22.86 13.04
CA ALA A 555 1.11 -24.24 12.66
C ALA A 555 0.58 -25.01 13.86
N ILE A 556 0.10 -26.25 13.64
CA ILE A 556 -0.50 -27.07 14.70
C ILE A 556 0.17 -28.45 14.77
N THR A 557 0.56 -28.84 15.98
CA THR A 557 1.19 -30.13 16.24
C THR A 557 0.21 -31.30 16.13
N ALA A 558 0.75 -32.52 16.10
CA ALA A 558 -0.04 -33.75 16.17
C ALA A 558 -0.97 -33.82 17.39
N SER A 559 -0.59 -33.16 18.48
CA SER A 559 -1.35 -33.10 19.73
C SER A 559 -2.40 -31.99 19.79
N GLY A 560 -2.52 -31.16 18.75
CA GLY A 560 -3.44 -30.01 18.72
C GLY A 560 -2.89 -28.73 19.37
N ARG A 561 -1.63 -28.73 19.80
CA ARG A 561 -0.95 -27.53 20.33
C ARG A 561 -0.48 -26.62 19.19
N PRO A 562 -0.64 -25.29 19.31
CA PRO A 562 -0.13 -24.37 18.29
C PRO A 562 1.38 -24.13 18.47
N VAL A 563 2.07 -24.06 17.34
CA VAL A 563 3.46 -23.57 17.21
C VAL A 563 3.36 -22.18 16.61
N VAL A 564 3.81 -21.18 17.35
CA VAL A 564 3.73 -19.78 16.91
C VAL A 564 5.14 -19.24 16.73
N VAL A 565 5.38 -18.58 15.61
CA VAL A 565 6.64 -17.87 15.31
C VAL A 565 6.34 -16.41 15.03
N TRP A 566 7.28 -15.52 15.32
CA TRP A 566 7.14 -14.07 15.09
C TRP A 566 8.51 -13.42 14.97
N GLN A 567 8.57 -12.21 14.42
CA GLN A 567 9.76 -11.36 14.49
C GLN A 567 9.63 -10.37 15.65
N GLU A 568 10.74 -10.05 16.30
CA GLU A 568 10.75 -9.23 17.51
C GLU A 568 11.99 -8.33 17.57
N ILE A 569 11.80 -7.09 18.00
CA ILE A 569 12.88 -6.17 18.35
C ILE A 569 12.63 -5.55 19.73
N GLY A 570 13.69 -5.52 20.55
CA GLY A 570 13.75 -4.76 21.79
C GLY A 570 14.77 -3.62 21.68
N ALA A 571 14.77 -2.73 22.67
CA ALA A 571 15.67 -1.57 22.68
C ALA A 571 17.16 -1.97 22.50
N GLY A 572 17.80 -1.39 21.47
CA GLY A 572 19.22 -1.62 21.15
C GLY A 572 19.54 -3.05 20.71
N LYS A 573 18.55 -3.82 20.23
CA LYS A 573 18.70 -5.17 19.70
C LYS A 573 18.47 -5.18 18.19
N ALA A 574 18.99 -6.21 17.54
CA ALA A 574 18.59 -6.57 16.19
C ALA A 574 17.16 -7.13 16.17
N PHE A 575 16.49 -7.02 15.03
CA PHE A 575 15.27 -7.79 14.77
C PHE A 575 15.60 -9.28 14.69
N ASP A 576 14.95 -10.09 15.52
CA ASP A 576 15.16 -11.53 15.59
C ASP A 576 13.85 -12.31 15.43
N VAL A 577 13.96 -13.55 14.96
CA VAL A 577 12.84 -14.49 14.87
C VAL A 577 12.77 -15.34 16.13
N PHE A 578 11.58 -15.47 16.69
CA PHE A 578 11.28 -16.27 17.86
C PHE A 578 10.25 -17.35 17.55
N ALA A 579 10.25 -18.42 18.35
CA ALA A 579 9.28 -19.51 18.28
C ALA A 579 8.84 -20.01 19.65
N GLN A 580 7.58 -20.45 19.76
CA GLN A 580 7.04 -21.09 20.95
C GLN A 580 6.00 -22.16 20.60
N VAL A 581 6.15 -23.34 21.17
CA VAL A 581 5.09 -24.37 21.23
C VAL A 581 4.23 -24.12 22.46
N VAL A 582 3.03 -23.56 22.24
CA VAL A 582 2.21 -23.02 23.31
C VAL A 582 1.70 -24.14 24.23
N GLY A 583 1.89 -23.92 25.53
CA GLY A 583 1.55 -24.88 26.57
C GLY A 583 2.53 -26.04 26.72
N GLU A 584 3.64 -26.05 25.97
CA GLU A 584 4.76 -26.98 26.11
C GLU A 584 6.02 -26.24 26.53
N ASP A 585 6.40 -25.21 25.77
CA ASP A 585 7.55 -24.36 26.08
C ASP A 585 7.23 -23.39 27.22
N ALA A 586 8.15 -23.28 28.18
CA ALA A 586 8.02 -22.35 29.29
C ALA A 586 8.16 -20.89 28.85
N GLU A 587 9.05 -20.62 27.90
CA GLU A 587 9.38 -19.30 27.35
C GLU A 587 9.68 -19.44 25.85
N PRO A 588 9.51 -18.37 25.05
CA PRO A 588 9.90 -18.40 23.64
C PRO A 588 11.39 -18.57 23.44
N ALA A 589 11.77 -19.28 22.39
CA ALA A 589 13.16 -19.42 21.95
C ALA A 589 13.48 -18.39 20.86
N ASN A 590 14.60 -17.67 20.99
CA ASN A 590 15.16 -16.86 19.92
C ASN A 590 15.91 -17.77 18.94
N LEU A 591 15.51 -17.76 17.67
CA LEU A 591 16.02 -18.64 16.63
C LEU A 591 17.16 -18.03 15.81
N SER A 592 17.32 -16.70 15.84
CA SER A 592 18.21 -15.99 14.91
C SER A 592 19.34 -15.20 15.55
N ALA A 593 19.32 -14.97 16.86
CA ALA A 593 20.35 -14.17 17.53
C ALA A 593 21.76 -14.77 17.43
N GLU A 594 21.88 -16.09 17.46
CA GLU A 594 23.18 -16.76 17.43
C GLU A 594 23.92 -16.44 16.12
N GLY A 595 25.16 -15.95 16.24
CA GLY A 595 26.01 -15.64 15.09
C GLY A 595 25.88 -14.22 14.54
N LYS A 596 24.93 -13.41 15.00
CA LYS A 596 24.83 -11.99 14.61
C LYS A 596 25.93 -11.15 15.27
N THR A 597 26.50 -10.22 14.49
CA THR A 597 27.36 -9.17 15.01
C THR A 597 26.59 -7.86 15.00
N VAL A 598 26.47 -7.22 16.17
CA VAL A 598 25.79 -5.93 16.32
C VAL A 598 26.79 -4.85 16.70
N GLN A 599 26.69 -3.69 16.06
CA GLN A 599 27.52 -2.52 16.32
C GLN A 599 26.65 -1.27 16.42
N ALA A 600 26.80 -0.50 17.50
CA ALA A 600 26.15 0.81 17.62
C ALA A 600 26.86 1.85 16.73
N PRO A 601 26.16 2.91 16.28
CA PRO A 601 26.77 3.95 15.45
C PRO A 601 27.90 4.69 16.19
N MET A 602 28.95 5.03 15.45
CA MET A 602 30.01 5.94 15.87
C MET A 602 29.50 7.39 15.83
N LEU A 603 30.04 8.23 16.73
CA LEU A 603 29.61 9.63 16.89
C LEU A 603 29.69 10.47 15.60
N PHE A 604 30.58 10.12 14.67
CA PHE A 604 30.84 10.88 13.44
C PHE A 604 30.43 10.12 12.17
N ASP A 605 29.83 8.94 12.31
CA ASP A 605 29.39 8.14 11.18
C ASP A 605 28.20 7.25 11.59
N THR A 606 27.00 7.69 11.22
CA THR A 606 25.74 6.99 11.51
C THR A 606 25.68 5.63 10.81
N ARG A 607 26.25 5.51 9.61
CA ARG A 607 26.32 4.26 8.82
C ARG A 607 27.19 3.18 9.44
N SER A 608 28.01 3.52 10.42
CA SER A 608 28.82 2.52 11.11
C SER A 608 27.98 1.60 12.02
N ALA A 609 26.68 1.84 12.16
CA ALA A 609 25.80 0.92 12.87
C ALA A 609 25.62 -0.38 12.07
N LEU A 610 25.65 -1.53 12.74
CA LEU A 610 25.37 -2.83 12.13
C LEU A 610 24.30 -3.51 12.97
N TYR A 611 23.11 -3.69 12.39
CA TYR A 611 21.98 -4.35 13.04
C TYR A 611 21.32 -5.37 12.11
N PRO A 612 21.97 -6.53 11.83
CA PRO A 612 21.36 -7.59 11.05
C PRO A 612 19.94 -7.96 11.48
N ALA A 613 19.00 -7.94 10.56
CA ALA A 613 17.60 -8.28 10.80
C ALA A 613 17.28 -9.71 10.32
N SER A 614 16.37 -10.35 11.05
CA SER A 614 15.71 -11.59 10.65
C SER A 614 14.21 -11.37 10.72
N VAL A 615 13.52 -11.57 9.61
CA VAL A 615 12.11 -11.16 9.45
C VAL A 615 11.32 -12.17 8.62
N TRP A 616 10.01 -11.96 8.49
CA TRP A 616 9.11 -12.79 7.68
C TRP A 616 9.16 -14.29 7.98
N PRO A 617 9.00 -14.73 9.25
CA PRO A 617 9.09 -16.13 9.60
C PRO A 617 7.89 -16.94 9.09
N ARG A 618 8.14 -18.20 8.73
CA ARG A 618 7.12 -19.21 8.40
C ARG A 618 7.38 -20.50 9.13
N VAL A 619 6.32 -21.16 9.59
CA VAL A 619 6.41 -22.42 10.34
C VAL A 619 5.62 -23.53 9.67
N ALA A 620 6.20 -24.72 9.62
CA ALA A 620 5.54 -25.92 9.12
C ALA A 620 5.73 -27.11 10.06
N VAL A 621 4.68 -27.91 10.24
CA VAL A 621 4.71 -29.15 11.01
C VAL A 621 4.41 -30.32 10.08
N SER A 622 5.30 -31.31 10.08
CA SER A 622 5.13 -32.53 9.28
C SER A 622 4.08 -33.47 9.89
N ALA A 623 3.62 -34.45 9.12
CA ALA A 623 2.68 -35.46 9.59
C ALA A 623 3.22 -36.30 10.78
N ASP A 624 4.54 -36.50 10.85
CA ASP A 624 5.24 -37.20 11.94
C ASP A 624 5.61 -36.29 13.13
N GLY A 625 5.31 -34.99 13.05
CA GLY A 625 5.44 -34.06 14.17
C GLY A 625 6.75 -33.26 14.24
N ARG A 626 7.61 -33.38 13.22
CA ARG A 626 8.80 -32.51 13.07
C ARG A 626 8.37 -31.08 12.77
N ILE A 627 9.12 -30.13 13.31
CA ILE A 627 8.81 -28.69 13.21
C ILE A 627 10.00 -28.01 12.55
N ALA A 628 9.73 -27.21 11.53
CA ALA A 628 10.72 -26.37 10.88
C ALA A 628 10.20 -24.94 10.73
N VAL A 629 11.13 -24.00 10.78
CA VAL A 629 10.89 -22.56 10.67
C VAL A 629 11.85 -21.99 9.63
N ALA A 630 11.34 -21.27 8.65
CA ALA A 630 12.14 -20.54 7.67
C ALA A 630 11.94 -19.03 7.86
N PHE A 631 12.98 -18.22 7.63
CA PHE A 631 12.92 -16.76 7.70
C PHE A 631 13.99 -16.14 6.80
N GLN A 632 13.76 -14.90 6.36
CA GLN A 632 14.79 -14.14 5.63
C GLN A 632 15.74 -13.45 6.63
N ASP A 633 17.01 -13.33 6.27
CA ASP A 633 18.07 -12.86 7.16
C ASP A 633 19.20 -12.20 6.36
N ASN A 634 19.60 -10.99 6.75
CA ASN A 634 20.66 -10.22 6.07
C ASN A 634 22.00 -10.20 6.82
N ARG A 635 22.25 -11.14 7.76
CA ARG A 635 23.47 -11.06 8.60
C ARG A 635 24.79 -11.23 7.86
N ASP A 636 24.74 -11.80 6.67
CA ASP A 636 25.91 -12.01 5.83
C ASP A 636 26.14 -10.83 4.88
N ASP A 637 25.20 -9.88 4.84
CA ASP A 637 25.42 -8.58 4.22
C ASP A 637 26.59 -7.86 4.90
N ILE A 638 27.31 -7.06 4.11
CA ILE A 638 28.49 -6.33 4.56
C ILE A 638 28.12 -5.04 5.32
N ASP A 639 26.97 -4.45 5.03
CA ASP A 639 26.37 -3.29 5.69
C ASP A 639 24.85 -3.47 5.87
N PRO A 640 24.42 -4.48 6.66
CA PRO A 640 23.01 -4.79 6.87
C PRO A 640 22.20 -3.56 7.32
N LEU A 641 21.04 -3.43 6.69
CA LEU A 641 20.07 -2.33 6.74
C LEU A 641 20.44 -1.08 5.96
N TRP A 642 21.59 -1.00 5.29
CA TRP A 642 22.01 0.22 4.59
C TRP A 642 22.06 0.00 3.09
N THR A 643 21.42 0.87 2.31
CA THR A 643 21.54 0.80 0.85
C THR A 643 22.79 1.49 0.30
N GLY A 644 23.34 0.90 -0.76
CA GLY A 644 24.31 1.52 -1.65
C GLY A 644 25.77 1.12 -1.38
N SER A 645 26.55 0.96 -2.46
CA SER A 645 27.95 0.51 -2.38
C SER A 645 28.89 1.62 -1.87
N THR A 646 29.39 1.48 -0.66
CA THR A 646 30.43 2.30 -0.02
C THR A 646 31.84 1.86 -0.44
N ALA A 647 32.57 2.67 -1.23
CA ALA A 647 33.95 2.34 -1.66
C ALA A 647 34.11 0.93 -2.29
N GLY A 648 33.05 0.44 -2.95
CA GLY A 648 32.95 -0.92 -3.50
C GLY A 648 32.57 -2.01 -2.50
N ARG A 649 31.98 -1.65 -1.35
CA ARG A 649 31.44 -2.55 -0.32
C ARG A 649 29.97 -2.20 -0.08
N GLY A 650 29.09 -3.17 -0.07
CA GLY A 650 27.67 -2.98 0.18
C GLY A 650 26.81 -3.44 -0.97
N THR A 651 25.53 -3.55 -0.68
CA THR A 651 24.53 -4.14 -1.58
C THR A 651 23.40 -3.12 -1.81
N ASP A 652 22.61 -3.34 -2.86
CA ASP A 652 21.48 -2.48 -3.19
C ASP A 652 20.45 -3.27 -4.02
N PRO A 653 19.41 -3.85 -3.41
CA PRO A 653 19.08 -3.85 -1.96
C PRO A 653 20.00 -4.80 -1.15
N ASP A 654 19.79 -4.88 0.16
CA ASP A 654 20.45 -5.82 1.07
C ASP A 654 20.50 -7.28 0.56
N ASP A 655 21.62 -7.98 0.80
CA ASP A 655 21.79 -9.44 0.65
C ASP A 655 20.98 -10.17 1.73
N TRP A 656 19.71 -10.40 1.40
CA TRP A 656 18.82 -11.27 2.15
C TRP A 656 19.00 -12.73 1.73
N GLN A 657 19.16 -13.62 2.70
CA GLN A 657 19.20 -15.08 2.49
C GLN A 657 18.11 -15.77 3.31
N ILE A 658 17.68 -16.97 2.89
CA ILE A 658 16.70 -17.75 3.65
C ILE A 658 17.41 -18.68 4.61
N ARG A 659 17.11 -18.57 5.90
CA ARG A 659 17.62 -19.47 6.93
C ARG A 659 16.52 -20.40 7.40
N VAL A 660 16.90 -21.65 7.70
CA VAL A 660 15.98 -22.66 8.22
C VAL A 660 16.47 -23.18 9.56
N MET A 661 15.53 -23.29 10.50
CA MET A 661 15.72 -23.86 11.83
C MET A 661 14.76 -25.03 12.01
N ARG A 662 15.16 -26.04 12.78
CA ARG A 662 14.32 -27.19 13.10
C ARG A 662 14.29 -27.46 14.59
N ARG A 663 13.21 -28.06 15.07
CA ARG A 663 13.11 -28.50 16.47
C ARG A 663 13.58 -29.94 16.59
N GLY A 664 14.60 -30.17 17.40
CA GLY A 664 15.12 -31.50 17.73
C GLY A 664 14.22 -32.27 18.71
N ASP A 665 14.46 -33.57 18.82
CA ASP A 665 13.68 -34.47 19.69
C ASP A 665 13.79 -34.13 21.19
N ASP A 666 14.85 -33.42 21.59
CA ASP A 666 15.07 -32.92 22.95
C ASP A 666 14.40 -31.56 23.21
N GLY A 667 13.69 -31.02 22.20
CA GLY A 667 13.04 -29.72 22.22
C GLY A 667 13.95 -28.54 21.87
N ALA A 668 15.25 -28.77 21.62
CA ALA A 668 16.19 -27.71 21.24
C ALA A 668 15.99 -27.28 19.78
N TRP A 669 16.24 -26.02 19.48
CA TRP A 669 16.27 -25.52 18.11
C TRP A 669 17.66 -25.66 17.50
N LEU A 670 17.71 -26.19 16.28
CA LEU A 670 18.94 -26.52 15.57
C LEU A 670 18.95 -25.87 14.19
N ALA A 671 20.11 -25.37 13.76
CA ALA A 671 20.28 -24.88 12.40
C ALA A 671 20.04 -26.01 11.37
N ALA A 672 19.24 -25.70 10.36
CA ALA A 672 18.78 -26.60 9.30
C ALA A 672 19.08 -26.02 7.89
N GLY A 673 20.11 -25.16 7.81
CA GLY A 673 20.67 -24.66 6.55
C GLY A 673 20.43 -23.17 6.29
N VAL A 674 21.18 -22.68 5.32
CA VAL A 674 20.99 -21.38 4.66
C VAL A 674 20.80 -21.67 3.18
N VAL A 675 19.74 -21.14 2.60
CA VAL A 675 19.30 -21.36 1.23
C VAL A 675 19.14 -19.99 0.60
N GLY A 676 19.92 -19.71 -0.44
CA GLY A 676 19.94 -18.41 -1.11
C GLY A 676 21.25 -18.21 -1.86
N ASP A 677 21.37 -17.06 -2.52
CA ASP A 677 22.56 -16.65 -3.27
C ASP A 677 22.99 -15.26 -2.79
N ALA A 678 24.25 -15.12 -2.37
CA ALA A 678 24.80 -13.84 -1.89
C ALA A 678 24.86 -12.73 -2.96
N ALA A 679 24.53 -13.04 -4.21
CA ALA A 679 24.35 -12.07 -5.29
C ALA A 679 22.87 -11.68 -5.50
N ARG A 680 21.97 -12.06 -4.59
CA ARG A 680 20.52 -11.90 -4.73
C ARG A 680 19.86 -11.58 -3.38
N ALA A 681 18.76 -10.85 -3.44
CA ALA A 681 17.92 -10.56 -2.28
C ALA A 681 16.79 -11.58 -2.28
N ASP A 682 16.96 -12.62 -1.46
CA ASP A 682 16.02 -13.72 -1.27
C ASP A 682 15.05 -13.40 -0.12
N ARG A 683 13.75 -13.29 -0.43
CA ARG A 683 12.73 -12.75 0.47
C ARG A 683 11.47 -13.60 0.50
N HIS A 684 10.65 -13.38 1.52
CA HIS A 684 9.32 -13.97 1.69
C HIS A 684 9.31 -15.50 1.56
N PRO A 685 10.00 -16.23 2.47
CA PRO A 685 10.00 -17.68 2.42
C PRO A 685 8.59 -18.23 2.60
N ALA A 686 8.38 -19.42 2.08
CA ALA A 686 7.26 -20.32 2.31
C ALA A 686 7.81 -21.73 2.51
N LEU A 687 7.23 -22.48 3.44
CA LEU A 687 7.73 -23.79 3.85
C LEU A 687 6.58 -24.78 3.99
N ALA A 688 6.75 -25.98 3.44
CA ALA A 688 5.83 -27.09 3.61
C ALA A 688 6.57 -28.43 3.67
N TRP A 689 5.88 -29.45 4.15
CA TRP A 689 6.35 -30.83 4.13
C TRP A 689 5.58 -31.62 3.06
N SER A 690 6.28 -32.32 2.17
CA SER A 690 5.65 -33.27 1.24
C SER A 690 5.20 -34.54 1.97
N GLY A 691 4.34 -35.34 1.33
CA GLY A 691 3.78 -36.56 1.92
C GLY A 691 4.80 -37.65 2.25
N ASP A 692 5.98 -37.62 1.63
CA ASP A 692 7.12 -38.49 1.93
C ASP A 692 8.08 -37.90 2.98
N GLY A 693 7.76 -36.74 3.54
CA GLY A 693 8.47 -36.13 4.66
C GLY A 693 9.69 -35.29 4.28
N LYS A 694 9.79 -34.81 3.03
CA LYS A 694 10.79 -33.83 2.60
C LYS A 694 10.31 -32.40 2.89
N MET A 695 11.24 -31.50 3.18
CA MET A 695 10.94 -30.06 3.24
C MET A 695 10.98 -29.48 1.83
N VAL A 696 9.94 -28.72 1.48
CA VAL A 696 9.88 -27.91 0.26
C VAL A 696 9.87 -26.45 0.70
N LEU A 697 10.87 -25.70 0.24
CA LEU A 697 11.03 -24.27 0.47
C LEU A 697 10.80 -23.53 -0.85
N ALA A 698 10.13 -22.38 -0.78
CA ALA A 698 10.01 -21.45 -1.90
C ALA A 698 10.16 -20.00 -1.39
N TRP A 699 10.68 -19.10 -2.23
CA TRP A 699 10.90 -17.69 -1.88
C TRP A 699 10.93 -16.85 -3.17
N ASP A 700 10.65 -15.54 -3.08
CA ASP A 700 10.92 -14.63 -4.20
C ASP A 700 12.35 -14.09 -4.13
N SER A 701 12.97 -13.95 -5.30
CA SER A 701 14.40 -13.66 -5.39
C SER A 701 14.67 -12.56 -6.41
N LYS A 702 15.33 -11.50 -5.97
CA LYS A 702 15.69 -10.32 -6.77
C LYS A 702 17.19 -10.27 -6.99
N GLU A 703 17.62 -9.77 -8.15
CA GLU A 703 19.02 -9.38 -8.34
C GLU A 703 19.38 -8.19 -7.43
N MET A 704 20.67 -8.03 -7.12
CA MET A 704 21.24 -6.90 -6.36
C MET A 704 21.18 -5.58 -7.16
N GLU A 705 19.96 -5.18 -7.51
CA GLU A 705 19.63 -3.91 -8.13
C GLU A 705 18.30 -3.40 -7.57
N SER A 706 18.30 -2.20 -6.98
CA SER A 706 17.14 -1.65 -6.27
C SER A 706 15.90 -1.43 -7.15
N SER A 707 16.04 -1.29 -8.46
CA SER A 707 14.90 -1.09 -9.37
C SER A 707 15.16 -1.68 -10.76
N GLY A 708 14.11 -1.79 -11.58
CA GLY A 708 14.24 -2.23 -12.98
C GLY A 708 14.61 -3.70 -13.14
N ARG A 709 14.32 -4.53 -12.12
CA ARG A 709 14.56 -5.98 -12.14
C ARG A 709 13.33 -6.74 -11.68
N ASN A 710 12.98 -7.78 -12.43
CA ASN A 710 11.88 -8.67 -12.11
C ASN A 710 12.30 -9.69 -11.05
N LEU A 711 11.38 -9.99 -10.15
CA LEU A 711 11.52 -11.12 -9.22
C LEU A 711 11.04 -12.41 -9.86
N SER A 712 11.65 -13.51 -9.41
CA SER A 712 11.23 -14.87 -9.75
C SER A 712 11.08 -15.69 -8.48
N ILE A 713 10.19 -16.67 -8.52
CA ILE A 713 10.06 -17.65 -7.44
C ILE A 713 11.16 -18.70 -7.58
N GLN A 714 11.92 -18.92 -6.52
CA GLN A 714 12.93 -19.97 -6.40
C GLN A 714 12.45 -21.04 -5.43
N SER A 715 12.99 -22.25 -5.56
CA SER A 715 12.69 -23.36 -4.65
C SER A 715 13.89 -24.27 -4.42
N ALA A 716 13.96 -24.84 -3.22
CA ALA A 716 14.88 -25.90 -2.87
C ALA A 716 14.19 -26.92 -1.96
N VAL A 717 14.71 -28.14 -1.97
CA VAL A 717 14.13 -29.28 -1.25
C VAL A 717 15.19 -29.97 -0.40
N SER A 718 14.82 -30.36 0.82
CA SER A 718 15.65 -31.16 1.70
C SER A 718 14.99 -32.49 2.03
N GLY A 719 15.73 -33.59 1.81
CA GLY A 719 15.31 -34.96 2.13
C GLY A 719 15.92 -35.53 3.43
N ASP A 720 16.73 -34.74 4.12
CA ASP A 720 17.52 -35.17 5.29
C ASP A 720 17.35 -34.20 6.47
N ASP A 721 16.14 -33.68 6.64
CA ASP A 721 15.76 -32.81 7.77
C ASP A 721 16.56 -31.50 7.80
N GLY A 722 16.90 -30.95 6.64
CA GLY A 722 17.59 -29.67 6.48
C GLY A 722 19.10 -29.75 6.67
N VAL A 723 19.66 -30.95 6.75
CA VAL A 723 21.12 -31.12 6.77
C VAL A 723 21.72 -30.72 5.42
N SER A 724 21.04 -31.05 4.32
CA SER A 724 21.40 -30.60 2.97
C SER A 724 20.17 -30.21 2.16
N TRP A 725 20.41 -29.34 1.17
CA TRP A 725 19.39 -28.79 0.28
C TRP A 725 19.79 -29.05 -1.17
N SER A 726 18.79 -29.23 -2.03
CA SER A 726 18.99 -29.18 -3.48
C SER A 726 19.52 -27.80 -3.90
N ILE A 727 20.16 -27.75 -5.06
CA ILE A 727 20.49 -26.46 -5.69
C ILE A 727 19.16 -25.72 -5.94
N PRO A 728 19.05 -24.42 -5.60
CA PRO A 728 17.88 -23.63 -5.92
C PRO A 728 17.53 -23.69 -7.41
N GLU A 729 16.24 -23.87 -7.72
CA GLU A 729 15.71 -23.85 -9.07
C GLU A 729 14.51 -22.90 -9.19
N PRO A 730 14.32 -22.22 -10.34
CA PRO A 730 13.18 -21.33 -10.53
C PRO A 730 11.89 -22.14 -10.72
N VAL A 731 10.81 -21.69 -10.08
CA VAL A 731 9.47 -22.27 -10.20
C VAL A 731 8.69 -21.54 -11.30
N ALA A 732 8.33 -22.26 -12.36
CA ALA A 732 7.50 -21.74 -13.46
C ALA A 732 7.96 -20.36 -14.01
N LEU A 733 9.27 -20.24 -14.29
CA LEU A 733 9.93 -19.00 -14.69
C LEU A 733 9.23 -18.31 -15.88
N ALA A 734 8.91 -17.03 -15.70
CA ALA A 734 8.50 -16.11 -16.74
C ALA A 734 9.39 -14.86 -16.65
N PRO A 735 10.50 -14.75 -17.41
CA PRO A 735 11.50 -13.70 -17.22
C PRO A 735 10.97 -12.27 -17.37
N GLU A 736 9.96 -12.08 -18.22
CA GLU A 736 9.31 -10.79 -18.48
C GLU A 736 8.29 -10.39 -17.41
N ALA A 737 7.95 -11.29 -16.49
CA ALA A 737 6.98 -11.05 -15.44
C ALA A 737 7.67 -10.93 -14.08
N MET A 738 7.08 -10.13 -13.19
CA MET A 738 7.50 -10.00 -11.81
C MET A 738 6.64 -10.91 -10.94
N SER A 739 7.24 -11.83 -10.19
CA SER A 739 6.55 -12.79 -9.32
C SER A 739 6.92 -12.57 -7.85
N GLN A 740 5.94 -12.55 -6.94
CA GLN A 740 6.19 -12.25 -5.52
C GLN A 740 5.28 -13.01 -4.55
N TYR A 741 5.72 -13.12 -3.29
CA TYR A 741 4.98 -13.68 -2.16
C TYR A 741 4.47 -15.11 -2.38
N PRO A 742 5.38 -16.10 -2.50
CA PRO A 742 4.97 -17.48 -2.59
C PRO A 742 4.29 -17.96 -1.31
N SER A 743 3.38 -18.90 -1.48
CA SER A 743 2.67 -19.64 -0.44
C SER A 743 2.76 -21.12 -0.77
N LEU A 744 2.92 -21.99 0.22
CA LEU A 744 3.00 -23.44 0.03
C LEU A 744 1.98 -24.16 0.90
N ALA A 745 1.36 -25.20 0.36
CA ALA A 745 0.58 -26.15 1.15
C ALA A 745 0.74 -27.58 0.65
N ALA A 746 0.92 -28.50 1.60
CA ALA A 746 0.83 -29.93 1.35
C ALA A 746 -0.59 -30.31 0.93
N GLN A 747 -0.69 -31.25 0.01
CA GLN A 747 -1.94 -31.77 -0.51
C GLN A 747 -2.16 -33.21 -0.05
N SER A 748 -3.41 -33.64 -0.02
CA SER A 748 -3.82 -35.00 0.38
C SER A 748 -3.22 -36.13 -0.47
N ASP A 749 -2.79 -35.85 -1.70
CA ASP A 749 -2.07 -36.78 -2.57
C ASP A 749 -0.57 -36.89 -2.28
N GLY A 750 -0.06 -36.10 -1.32
CA GLY A 750 1.34 -36.05 -0.92
C GLY A 750 2.20 -35.06 -1.70
N SER A 751 1.65 -34.38 -2.72
CA SER A 751 2.31 -33.28 -3.42
C SER A 751 2.29 -31.98 -2.60
N VAL A 752 3.05 -30.99 -3.04
CA VAL A 752 3.01 -29.62 -2.50
C VAL A 752 2.59 -28.68 -3.61
N VAL A 753 1.64 -27.78 -3.34
CA VAL A 753 1.27 -26.70 -4.27
C VAL A 753 1.91 -25.41 -3.82
N SER A 754 2.44 -24.65 -4.79
CA SER A 754 2.84 -23.26 -4.64
C SER A 754 1.85 -22.35 -5.33
N ALA A 755 1.57 -21.21 -4.71
CA ALA A 755 0.84 -20.11 -5.30
C ALA A 755 1.53 -18.79 -5.01
N TRP A 756 1.61 -17.91 -6.00
CA TRP A 756 2.15 -16.56 -5.90
C TRP A 756 1.32 -15.63 -6.79
N TYR A 757 1.57 -14.33 -6.73
CA TYR A 757 0.99 -13.40 -7.68
C TYR A 757 2.06 -12.83 -8.62
N ASP A 758 1.72 -12.69 -9.91
CA ASP A 758 2.63 -12.16 -10.91
C ASP A 758 1.96 -11.32 -12.00
N THR A 759 2.80 -10.64 -12.79
CA THR A 759 2.39 -9.68 -13.83
C THR A 759 2.32 -10.27 -15.23
N ARG A 760 2.29 -11.61 -15.40
CA ARG A 760 2.39 -12.24 -16.74
C ARG A 760 1.11 -12.10 -17.58
N SER A 761 0.02 -11.60 -17.02
CA SER A 761 -1.23 -11.40 -17.76
C SER A 761 -1.09 -10.31 -18.82
N ALA A 762 -1.74 -10.50 -19.97
CA ALA A 762 -1.66 -9.60 -21.11
C ALA A 762 -2.29 -8.22 -20.83
N ASP A 763 -3.13 -8.10 -19.81
CA ASP A 763 -3.75 -6.85 -19.38
C ASP A 763 -3.00 -6.14 -18.23
N TRP A 764 -1.79 -6.63 -17.94
CA TRP A 764 -0.85 -6.14 -16.95
C TRP A 764 -1.22 -6.40 -15.50
N ARG A 765 -2.46 -6.82 -15.19
CA ARG A 765 -2.89 -6.97 -13.80
C ARG A 765 -2.13 -8.09 -13.10
N TRP A 766 -1.92 -7.92 -11.80
CA TRP A 766 -1.46 -9.00 -10.95
C TRP A 766 -2.50 -10.12 -10.92
N ARG A 767 -2.07 -11.35 -11.19
CA ARG A 767 -2.89 -12.55 -11.18
C ARG A 767 -2.21 -13.64 -10.38
N ILE A 768 -3.00 -14.60 -9.92
CA ILE A 768 -2.48 -15.75 -9.19
C ILE A 768 -1.92 -16.77 -10.19
N VAL A 769 -0.74 -17.29 -9.89
CA VAL A 769 -0.15 -18.45 -10.59
C VAL A 769 0.07 -19.56 -9.60
N THR A 770 -0.21 -20.79 -10.03
CA THR A 770 0.00 -22.00 -9.23
C THR A 770 0.95 -22.96 -9.92
N ALA A 771 1.75 -23.69 -9.15
CA ALA A 771 2.54 -24.84 -9.63
C ALA A 771 2.54 -25.96 -8.59
N ARG A 772 2.67 -27.20 -9.03
CA ARG A 772 2.67 -28.39 -8.16
C ARG A 772 4.05 -29.04 -8.16
N TYR A 773 4.59 -29.29 -6.98
CA TYR A 773 5.78 -30.09 -6.75
C TYR A 773 5.40 -31.52 -6.39
N ALA A 774 5.87 -32.48 -7.19
CA ALA A 774 5.79 -33.91 -6.88
C ALA A 774 7.20 -34.49 -6.78
N VAL A 775 7.47 -35.24 -5.72
CA VAL A 775 8.82 -35.67 -5.31
C VAL A 775 9.65 -36.32 -6.42
N ASP A 776 9.02 -37.18 -7.23
CA ASP A 776 9.70 -37.94 -8.28
C ASP A 776 9.69 -37.25 -9.65
N ILE A 777 9.02 -36.10 -9.76
CA ILE A 777 8.76 -35.39 -11.03
C ILE A 777 9.38 -33.98 -11.03
N GLY A 778 9.41 -33.30 -9.88
CA GLY A 778 9.76 -31.88 -9.75
C GLY A 778 8.55 -30.96 -9.84
N TRP A 779 8.81 -29.68 -10.12
CA TRP A 779 7.78 -28.67 -10.33
C TRP A 779 7.09 -28.82 -11.69
N SER A 780 5.76 -28.68 -11.69
CA SER A 780 4.96 -28.52 -12.90
C SER A 780 5.24 -27.18 -13.60
N THR A 781 4.70 -27.02 -14.81
CA THR A 781 4.52 -25.68 -15.38
C THR A 781 3.57 -24.86 -14.50
N GLY A 782 3.67 -23.53 -14.60
CA GLY A 782 2.78 -22.62 -13.89
C GLY A 782 1.45 -22.45 -14.62
N ASP A 783 0.36 -22.57 -13.87
CA ASP A 783 -0.99 -22.35 -14.33
C ASP A 783 -1.47 -20.97 -13.85
N LEU A 784 -1.74 -20.08 -14.80
CA LEU A 784 -2.25 -18.73 -14.54
C LEU A 784 -3.76 -18.79 -14.32
N ILE A 785 -4.22 -18.31 -13.17
CA ILE A 785 -5.65 -18.14 -12.89
C ILE A 785 -6.05 -16.75 -13.39
N GLU A 786 -6.68 -16.70 -14.56
CA GLU A 786 -7.15 -15.46 -15.21
C GLU A 786 -8.44 -14.93 -14.56
N SER A 787 -8.39 -14.73 -13.24
CA SER A 787 -9.44 -14.14 -12.41
C SER A 787 -9.61 -12.66 -12.72
N ARG A 788 -10.85 -12.18 -12.91
CA ARG A 788 -11.14 -10.73 -13.01
C ARG A 788 -10.52 -9.91 -11.86
N GLY A 789 -10.13 -8.67 -12.14
CA GLY A 789 -9.53 -7.74 -11.17
C GLY A 789 -8.04 -7.98 -10.91
N ILE A 790 -7.46 -7.17 -10.04
CA ILE A 790 -6.10 -7.39 -9.52
C ILE A 790 -6.23 -8.43 -8.41
N ASN A 791 -5.40 -9.48 -8.44
CA ASN A 791 -5.46 -10.59 -7.49
C ASN A 791 -4.09 -10.82 -6.85
N THR A 792 -4.04 -10.80 -5.52
CA THR A 792 -2.79 -10.81 -4.73
C THR A 792 -2.97 -11.61 -3.43
N TRP A 793 -1.88 -11.78 -2.67
CA TRP A 793 -1.88 -12.42 -1.35
C TRP A 793 -2.51 -13.82 -1.31
N PRO A 794 -2.05 -14.78 -2.14
CA PRO A 794 -2.59 -16.13 -2.11
C PRO A 794 -2.23 -16.85 -0.80
N ALA A 795 -3.22 -17.52 -0.23
CA ALA A 795 -3.07 -18.43 0.89
C ALA A 795 -3.60 -19.81 0.49
N LEU A 796 -2.85 -20.86 0.84
CA LEU A 796 -3.14 -22.22 0.47
C LEU A 796 -3.46 -23.10 1.67
N ALA A 797 -4.37 -24.05 1.45
CA ALA A 797 -4.57 -25.23 2.28
C ALA A 797 -4.85 -26.42 1.36
N ASP A 798 -5.02 -27.63 1.91
CA ASP A 798 -5.33 -28.82 1.13
C ASP A 798 -6.57 -28.61 0.24
N GLY A 799 -6.37 -28.64 -1.08
CA GLY A 799 -7.39 -28.45 -2.11
C GLY A 799 -8.02 -27.05 -2.21
N MET A 800 -7.55 -26.06 -1.45
CA MET A 800 -8.18 -24.74 -1.35
C MET A 800 -7.17 -23.61 -1.52
N ILE A 801 -7.59 -22.56 -2.22
CA ILE A 801 -6.88 -21.28 -2.28
C ILE A 801 -7.80 -20.14 -1.90
N ALA A 802 -7.28 -19.21 -1.11
CA ALA A 802 -7.89 -17.91 -0.83
C ALA A 802 -6.96 -16.80 -1.35
N PHE A 803 -7.50 -15.70 -1.85
CA PHE A 803 -6.70 -14.58 -2.34
C PHE A 803 -7.49 -13.27 -2.28
N ALA A 804 -6.77 -12.15 -2.20
CA ALA A 804 -7.36 -10.83 -2.29
C ALA A 804 -7.68 -10.48 -3.75
N THR A 805 -8.78 -9.78 -4.00
CA THR A 805 -9.26 -9.45 -5.35
C THR A 805 -9.98 -8.11 -5.42
N THR A 806 -9.73 -7.35 -6.49
CA THR A 806 -10.47 -6.11 -6.81
C THR A 806 -11.57 -6.32 -7.85
N ARG A 807 -12.01 -7.57 -8.12
CA ARG A 807 -12.96 -7.91 -9.20
C ARG A 807 -14.29 -7.15 -9.21
N ASN A 808 -14.72 -6.67 -8.05
CA ASN A 808 -15.96 -5.91 -7.86
C ASN A 808 -15.73 -4.40 -7.71
N ALA A 809 -14.49 -3.93 -7.82
CA ALA A 809 -14.20 -2.51 -7.94
C ALA A 809 -14.86 -1.97 -9.23
N VAL A 810 -15.46 -0.79 -9.12
CA VAL A 810 -16.21 -0.14 -10.20
C VAL A 810 -15.38 0.89 -10.95
N ARG A 811 -14.23 1.32 -10.40
CA ARG A 811 -13.29 2.25 -11.02
C ARG A 811 -11.84 2.00 -10.57
N LEU A 812 -10.87 2.46 -11.37
CA LEU A 812 -9.42 2.29 -11.11
C LEU A 812 -8.81 3.33 -10.16
N GLN A 813 -9.51 4.43 -9.88
CA GLN A 813 -9.08 5.47 -8.95
C GLN A 813 -10.15 5.68 -7.89
N ARG A 814 -9.76 5.97 -6.65
CA ARG A 814 -10.71 6.27 -5.54
C ARG A 814 -11.76 5.18 -5.30
N ASP A 815 -11.45 3.92 -5.60
CA ASP A 815 -12.23 2.75 -5.20
C ASP A 815 -11.39 1.91 -4.26
N ARG A 816 -11.85 1.75 -3.02
CA ARG A 816 -11.14 0.99 -1.99
C ARG A 816 -11.49 -0.49 -1.98
N THR A 817 -12.33 -0.96 -2.92
CA THR A 817 -12.83 -2.34 -2.93
C THR A 817 -11.68 -3.33 -3.11
N GLN A 818 -11.39 -4.04 -2.02
CA GLN A 818 -10.60 -5.27 -2.06
C GLN A 818 -11.31 -6.30 -1.19
N GLN A 819 -11.61 -7.45 -1.78
CA GLN A 819 -12.36 -8.53 -1.13
C GLN A 819 -11.52 -9.80 -1.13
N ILE A 820 -11.91 -10.79 -0.32
CA ILE A 820 -11.26 -12.10 -0.31
C ILE A 820 -12.12 -13.08 -1.09
N ALA A 821 -11.54 -13.68 -2.12
CA ALA A 821 -12.13 -14.78 -2.87
C ALA A 821 -11.56 -16.12 -2.38
N VAL A 822 -12.37 -17.17 -2.47
CA VAL A 822 -11.99 -18.55 -2.18
C VAL A 822 -12.41 -19.45 -3.34
N MET A 823 -11.55 -20.39 -3.72
CA MET A 823 -11.88 -21.42 -4.70
C MET A 823 -11.23 -22.76 -4.33
N ARG A 824 -11.80 -23.82 -4.90
CA ARG A 824 -11.15 -25.13 -4.93
C ARG A 824 -10.11 -25.16 -6.03
N LEU A 825 -8.93 -25.67 -5.72
CA LEU A 825 -7.96 -26.00 -6.75
C LEU A 825 -8.43 -27.25 -7.51
N GLY A 826 -8.28 -27.23 -8.83
CA GLY A 826 -8.49 -28.42 -9.65
C GLY A 826 -7.44 -29.49 -9.35
N ASP A 827 -7.75 -30.75 -9.71
CA ASP A 827 -6.80 -31.87 -9.61
C ASP A 827 -5.54 -31.63 -10.45
#